data_AF-A0A101MB84-F1
#
_entry.id   AF-A0A101MB84-F1
#
_cell.length_a   1.000
_cell.length_b   1.000
_cell.length_c   1.000
_cell.angle_alpha   90.00
_cell.angle_beta   90.00
_cell.angle_gamma   90.00
#
_symmetry.space_group_name_H-M   'P 1'
#
loop_
_entity.id
_entity.type
_entity.pdbx_description
1 polymer ?
#
loop_
_entity_poly.entity_id
_entity_poly.type
_entity_poly.pdbx_seq_one_letter_code
_entity_poly.pdbx_strand_id
1 'polypeptide(L)'
;MRGTFILSLLSAALGASAAISQSNLKTHVDVLALDYAFNAVKAAYWTGYPHHRRTPFAVSPDGKSAYIAYLDSSATDVHVQQLDPTTFAATGTTVTVSGGKEAGGLVAHNDGFALLTNEAMPSGTTNAPPSDTPVPVLYRYTSGKQTWKTWLGGPGVHESEGLSASPDMNGDLVYSESAELYGAYFVVTDYSGDASGHFGDSVEYVSASGKLETIPGASSAWGCSHNTGIAFEAADDAPFAGICAEDQGAIWLNTKTQGMSTDGVKISNENTTNGASGEPMGGMSGSYSALARFADTTKYIFAWVSRGAIDVTENAWMGTGYTNVQNRTNGRNVAISLFSDKYTKVGAQATSEVGTEDGDSQVNWVTSGSNDCSNAHAATFGSSNALVTWEEISNPTCDFIAMGCRGTFAGTYFQQVDSTGSKVGEAFSADDVYVAGDMVTMSDGRICWPYVNMTWDLSQSIDDSSSAATGKKMSIACLGLDGTTDSSTTTAASLTSSASAKVVVSESASEVPKTVSSETTVKAPSQTTEAASRATTVGAISQITEPAVEATSGNIAAIGGGSANTSSSSVIEIATAVTSSAASGIVDVTASGPDSELPAATTIYTPDTPSGVPAVSEVPTDAWSAIPSSVVSAIPSGTPTGIARGHGRKHGQGWGHHGTGHHSSGHHSSEYDEVPESEPQVGGACKS
;
A
#
# COMPACT_ATOMS: atom_id res chain seq x y z
N MET A 1 -69.35 -9.80 20.16
CA MET A 1 -69.25 -10.56 18.89
C MET A 1 -68.11 -9.92 18.11
N ARG A 2 -66.95 -10.59 18.03
CA ARG A 2 -66.48 -11.34 16.83
C ARG A 2 -66.41 -10.39 15.61
N GLY A 3 -65.25 -9.82 15.31
CA GLY A 3 -64.19 -10.38 14.45
C GLY A 3 -63.73 -9.22 13.54
N THR A 4 -62.53 -9.13 12.98
CA THR A 4 -61.56 -10.16 12.61
C THR A 4 -60.22 -9.43 12.44
N PHE A 5 -59.20 -9.89 13.15
CA PHE A 5 -57.80 -9.47 13.00
C PHE A 5 -57.24 -10.27 11.81
N ILE A 6 -57.06 -9.64 10.65
CA ILE A 6 -56.36 -10.27 9.50
C ILE A 6 -54.92 -9.77 9.50
N LEU A 7 -54.10 -10.57 10.18
CA LEU A 7 -52.76 -11.01 9.83
C LEU A 7 -52.16 -10.41 8.53
N SER A 8 -51.44 -9.27 8.63
CA SER A 8 -50.38 -8.90 7.69
C SER A 8 -49.08 -9.62 8.09
N LEU A 9 -49.00 -10.91 7.73
CA LEU A 9 -47.76 -11.68 7.71
C LEU A 9 -47.45 -12.01 6.25
N LEU A 10 -46.84 -11.08 5.51
CA LEU A 10 -46.21 -11.37 4.21
C LEU A 10 -45.31 -10.19 3.82
N SER A 11 -44.02 -10.30 4.16
CA SER A 11 -42.83 -9.70 3.50
C SER A 11 -41.63 -9.74 4.46
N ALA A 12 -41.29 -10.94 4.93
CA ALA A 12 -39.96 -11.25 5.42
C ALA A 12 -39.49 -12.47 4.63
N ALA A 13 -39.43 -12.34 3.31
CA ALA A 13 -38.52 -13.15 2.54
C ALA A 13 -37.13 -12.62 2.91
N LEU A 14 -36.49 -13.25 3.89
CA LEU A 14 -35.04 -13.16 4.01
C LEU A 14 -34.51 -13.60 2.65
N GLY A 15 -34.11 -12.63 1.84
CA GLY A 15 -33.48 -12.91 0.57
C GLY A 15 -32.19 -13.67 0.88
N ALA A 16 -32.21 -14.97 0.64
CA ALA A 16 -30.97 -15.69 0.40
C ALA A 16 -30.37 -15.04 -0.84
N SER A 17 -29.46 -14.08 -0.65
CA SER A 17 -28.61 -13.62 -1.74
C SER A 17 -27.91 -14.85 -2.27
N ALA A 18 -28.14 -15.18 -3.54
CA ALA A 18 -27.41 -16.26 -4.17
C ALA A 18 -25.91 -15.98 -4.01
N ALA A 19 -25.16 -16.97 -3.55
CA ALA A 19 -23.72 -16.84 -3.45
C ALA A 19 -23.12 -16.55 -4.84
N ILE A 20 -22.07 -15.73 -4.87
CA ILE A 20 -21.32 -15.50 -6.11
C ILE A 20 -20.79 -16.81 -6.69
N SER A 21 -20.66 -16.84 -8.01
CA SER A 21 -20.13 -17.96 -8.79
C SER A 21 -19.44 -17.43 -10.05
N GLN A 22 -18.80 -18.32 -10.82
CA GLN A 22 -18.17 -17.94 -12.09
C GLN A 22 -19.13 -17.20 -13.05
N SER A 23 -20.43 -17.52 -13.06
CA SER A 23 -21.39 -16.82 -13.93
C SER A 23 -21.64 -15.36 -13.56
N ASN A 24 -21.24 -14.94 -12.36
CA ASN A 24 -21.30 -13.56 -11.90
C ASN A 24 -20.12 -12.73 -12.42
N LEU A 25 -19.01 -13.38 -12.83
CA LEU A 25 -17.80 -12.72 -13.32
C LEU A 25 -17.92 -12.42 -14.81
N LYS A 26 -17.72 -11.15 -15.16
CA LYS A 26 -17.68 -10.67 -16.53
C LYS A 26 -16.33 -10.08 -16.83
N THR A 27 -15.81 -10.40 -18.01
CA THR A 27 -14.53 -9.89 -18.49
C THR A 27 -14.71 -9.12 -19.79
N HIS A 28 -14.05 -7.97 -19.85
CA HIS A 28 -13.90 -7.13 -21.03
C HIS A 28 -12.41 -7.17 -21.41
N VAL A 29 -12.01 -8.28 -22.00
CA VAL A 29 -10.60 -8.57 -22.31
C VAL A 29 -10.10 -7.58 -23.37
N ASP A 30 -8.93 -7.00 -23.12
CA ASP A 30 -8.22 -6.14 -24.07
C ASP A 30 -9.05 -4.93 -24.56
N VAL A 31 -10.05 -4.52 -23.76
CA VAL A 31 -11.07 -3.54 -24.16
C VAL A 31 -10.51 -2.12 -24.32
N LEU A 32 -9.51 -1.77 -23.51
CA LEU A 32 -8.91 -0.45 -23.51
C LEU A 32 -7.55 -0.48 -24.19
N ALA A 33 -7.40 0.29 -25.27
CA ALA A 33 -6.09 0.56 -25.87
C ALA A 33 -5.39 1.70 -25.11
N LEU A 34 -4.12 1.52 -24.79
CA LEU A 34 -3.27 2.50 -24.12
C LEU A 34 -2.39 3.22 -25.14
N ASP A 35 -2.33 4.55 -25.06
CA ASP A 35 -1.44 5.36 -25.91
C ASP A 35 0.03 5.02 -25.65
N TYR A 36 0.35 4.79 -24.37
CA TYR A 36 1.68 4.49 -23.86
C TYR A 36 1.73 3.05 -23.35
N ALA A 37 2.85 2.37 -23.59
CA ALA A 37 3.01 1.00 -23.12
C ALA A 37 3.11 0.98 -21.60
N PHE A 38 2.51 -0.03 -20.97
CA PHE A 38 2.49 -0.26 -19.53
C PHE A 38 3.27 -1.54 -19.23
N ASN A 39 4.11 -1.53 -18.19
CA ASN A 39 4.70 -2.74 -17.64
C ASN A 39 3.89 -3.18 -16.42
N ALA A 40 3.11 -4.25 -16.57
CA ALA A 40 2.17 -4.72 -15.55
C ALA A 40 2.84 -5.43 -14.37
N VAL A 41 4.15 -5.66 -14.42
CA VAL A 41 4.85 -6.51 -13.46
C VAL A 41 6.02 -5.75 -12.86
N LYS A 42 6.18 -5.84 -11.54
CA LYS A 42 7.31 -5.25 -10.80
C LYS A 42 7.82 -6.23 -9.76
N ALA A 43 9.11 -6.12 -9.46
CA ALA A 43 9.75 -7.01 -8.51
C ALA A 43 9.33 -6.67 -7.10
N ALA A 44 8.99 -7.67 -6.30
CA ALA A 44 8.96 -7.56 -4.86
C ALA A 44 10.34 -7.11 -4.36
N TYR A 45 10.37 -6.08 -3.52
CA TYR A 45 11.60 -5.39 -3.11
C TYR A 45 12.67 -6.35 -2.56
N TRP A 46 12.27 -7.32 -1.73
CA TRP A 46 13.19 -8.22 -1.03
C TRP A 46 13.56 -9.49 -1.79
N THR A 47 12.60 -10.05 -2.54
CA THR A 47 12.73 -11.40 -3.11
C THR A 47 12.95 -11.39 -4.61
N GLY A 48 12.65 -10.27 -5.29
CA GLY A 48 12.60 -10.20 -6.74
C GLY A 48 11.42 -10.94 -7.36
N TYR A 49 10.48 -11.46 -6.56
CA TYR A 49 9.34 -12.23 -7.07
C TYR A 49 8.32 -11.33 -7.79
N PRO A 50 7.53 -11.86 -8.74
CA PRO A 50 6.60 -11.07 -9.52
C PRO A 50 5.43 -10.53 -8.70
N HIS A 51 5.28 -9.21 -8.65
CA HIS A 51 4.10 -8.51 -8.13
C HIS A 51 3.42 -7.73 -9.25
N HIS A 52 2.10 -7.57 -9.15
CA HIS A 52 1.38 -6.65 -10.04
C HIS A 52 1.88 -5.23 -9.84
N ARG A 53 2.12 -4.52 -10.95
CA ARG A 53 2.31 -3.08 -10.91
C ARG A 53 0.95 -2.42 -10.76
N ARG A 54 0.95 -1.47 -9.84
CA ARG A 54 -0.19 -0.69 -9.42
C ARG A 54 -0.93 -0.03 -10.60
N THR A 55 -2.26 -0.20 -10.65
CA THR A 55 -3.15 0.44 -11.64
C THR A 55 -4.39 1.03 -10.98
N PRO A 56 -4.31 2.25 -10.39
CA PRO A 56 -5.47 2.88 -9.78
C PRO A 56 -6.66 2.95 -10.73
N PHE A 57 -7.84 2.68 -10.19
CA PHE A 57 -9.11 2.77 -10.93
C PHE A 57 -10.13 3.48 -10.06
N ALA A 58 -10.91 4.39 -10.65
CA ALA A 58 -11.92 5.14 -9.92
C ALA A 58 -13.12 5.47 -10.81
N VAL A 59 -14.31 5.57 -10.21
CA VAL A 59 -15.56 5.96 -10.89
C VAL A 59 -16.08 7.28 -10.32
N SER A 60 -16.59 8.15 -11.19
CA SER A 60 -17.15 9.44 -10.77
C SER A 60 -18.39 9.24 -9.90
N PRO A 61 -18.67 10.16 -8.95
CA PRO A 61 -19.85 10.07 -8.09
C PRO A 61 -21.18 9.95 -8.85
N ASP A 62 -21.30 10.54 -10.04
CA ASP A 62 -22.49 10.44 -10.89
C ASP A 62 -22.56 9.16 -11.75
N GLY A 63 -21.54 8.29 -11.67
CA GLY A 63 -21.44 7.03 -12.40
C GLY A 63 -21.24 7.16 -13.91
N LYS A 64 -20.96 8.36 -14.43
CA LYS A 64 -20.86 8.60 -15.89
C LYS A 64 -19.46 8.54 -16.45
N SER A 65 -18.43 8.54 -15.61
CA SER A 65 -17.03 8.45 -16.04
C SER A 65 -16.25 7.56 -15.10
N ALA A 66 -15.31 6.82 -15.65
CA ALA A 66 -14.29 6.13 -14.88
C ALA A 66 -12.92 6.55 -15.38
N TYR A 67 -11.90 6.34 -14.56
CA TYR A 67 -10.52 6.71 -14.86
C TYR A 67 -9.61 5.58 -14.44
N ILE A 68 -8.58 5.33 -15.25
CA ILE A 68 -7.48 4.44 -14.91
C ILE A 68 -6.18 5.22 -14.96
N ALA A 69 -5.30 4.99 -13.98
CA ALA A 69 -3.95 5.54 -13.97
C ALA A 69 -2.90 4.43 -14.10
N TYR A 70 -1.81 4.72 -14.79
CA TYR A 70 -0.69 3.78 -14.93
C TYR A 70 0.64 4.51 -15.20
N LEU A 71 1.73 3.96 -14.66
CA LEU A 71 3.10 4.37 -14.97
C LEU A 71 3.53 3.72 -16.29
N ASP A 72 4.00 4.50 -17.27
CA ASP A 72 4.46 3.91 -18.52
C ASP A 72 5.65 2.94 -18.34
N SER A 73 5.91 2.13 -19.36
CA SER A 73 6.99 1.14 -19.36
C SER A 73 8.38 1.77 -19.32
N SER A 74 8.51 3.08 -19.57
CA SER A 74 9.78 3.80 -19.44
C SER A 74 10.04 4.30 -18.01
N ALA A 75 9.03 4.20 -17.12
CA ALA A 75 9.10 4.63 -15.73
C ALA A 75 9.43 6.13 -15.58
N THR A 76 8.94 6.95 -16.53
CA THR A 76 9.16 8.40 -16.50
C THR A 76 7.90 9.20 -16.28
N ASP A 77 6.76 8.72 -16.77
CA ASP A 77 5.52 9.48 -16.77
C ASP A 77 4.33 8.61 -16.33
N VAL A 78 3.39 9.24 -15.61
CA VAL A 78 2.11 8.63 -15.25
C VAL A 78 1.04 9.15 -16.20
N HIS A 79 0.19 8.24 -16.67
CA HIS A 79 -0.90 8.53 -17.58
C HIS A 79 -2.25 8.25 -16.93
N VAL A 80 -3.24 9.09 -17.20
CA VAL A 80 -4.62 8.89 -16.76
C VAL A 80 -5.54 8.92 -17.96
N GLN A 81 -6.32 7.85 -18.15
CA GLN A 81 -7.25 7.69 -19.25
C GLN A 81 -8.69 7.66 -18.73
N GLN A 82 -9.54 8.53 -19.28
CA GLN A 82 -10.99 8.53 -19.02
C GLN A 82 -11.69 7.44 -19.84
N LEU A 83 -12.63 6.75 -19.20
CA LEU A 83 -13.34 5.60 -19.73
C LEU A 83 -14.85 5.79 -19.56
N ASP A 84 -15.63 5.19 -20.45
CA ASP A 84 -17.05 4.96 -20.26
C ASP A 84 -17.26 3.79 -19.27
N PRO A 85 -17.98 3.96 -18.14
CA PRO A 85 -18.13 2.91 -17.12
C PRO A 85 -18.93 1.66 -17.55
N THR A 86 -19.60 1.71 -18.71
CA THR A 86 -20.44 0.61 -19.21
C THR A 86 -19.70 -0.22 -20.25
N THR A 87 -18.98 0.45 -21.15
CA THR A 87 -18.28 -0.17 -22.28
C THR A 87 -16.78 -0.31 -22.06
N PHE A 88 -16.23 0.43 -21.09
CA PHE A 88 -14.80 0.56 -20.80
C PHE A 88 -13.95 1.09 -21.97
N ALA A 89 -14.60 1.66 -22.99
CA ALA A 89 -13.91 2.34 -24.07
C ALA A 89 -13.37 3.70 -23.59
N ALA A 90 -12.23 4.11 -24.13
CA ALA A 90 -11.68 5.44 -23.93
C ALA A 90 -12.64 6.51 -24.47
N THR A 91 -12.96 7.52 -23.66
CA THR A 91 -13.88 8.62 -24.03
C THR A 91 -13.21 9.99 -24.11
N GLY A 92 -11.98 10.12 -23.62
CA GLY A 92 -11.21 11.36 -23.60
C GLY A 92 -9.75 11.15 -24.02
N THR A 93 -8.99 12.24 -24.11
CA THR A 93 -7.54 12.21 -24.34
C THR A 93 -6.82 11.80 -23.07
N THR A 94 -5.81 10.93 -23.21
CA THR A 94 -4.88 10.60 -22.12
C THR A 94 -4.23 11.87 -21.55
N VAL A 95 -4.34 12.04 -20.23
CA VAL A 95 -3.60 13.09 -19.51
C VAL A 95 -2.26 12.51 -19.07
N THR A 96 -1.18 13.21 -19.35
CA THR A 96 0.17 12.84 -18.92
C THR A 96 0.64 13.76 -17.79
N VAL A 97 1.04 13.16 -16.68
CA VAL A 97 1.75 13.82 -15.58
C VAL A 97 3.23 13.51 -15.74
N SER A 98 3.96 14.45 -16.33
CA SER A 98 5.36 14.25 -16.67
C SER A 98 6.26 14.20 -15.44
N GLY A 99 7.17 13.23 -15.40
CA GLY A 99 8.10 13.04 -14.28
C GLY A 99 7.57 12.18 -13.13
N GLY A 100 6.28 11.80 -13.16
CA GLY A 100 5.68 10.90 -12.17
C GLY A 100 6.34 9.52 -12.19
N LYS A 101 6.64 8.97 -11.00
CA LYS A 101 7.40 7.72 -10.85
C LYS A 101 6.58 6.50 -10.44
N GLU A 102 5.35 6.70 -10.01
CA GLU A 102 4.39 5.64 -9.72
C GLU A 102 2.98 6.24 -9.69
N ALA A 103 1.97 5.47 -10.08
CA ALA A 103 0.58 5.84 -9.86
C ALA A 103 0.19 5.39 -8.45
N GLY A 104 0.21 6.30 -7.48
CA GLY A 104 0.02 6.02 -6.05
C GLY A 104 -1.43 6.02 -5.56
N GLY A 105 -2.37 6.51 -6.36
CA GLY A 105 -3.80 6.50 -6.03
C GLY A 105 -4.59 7.44 -6.93
N LEU A 106 -5.89 7.20 -7.08
CA LEU A 106 -6.74 7.94 -8.01
C LEU A 106 -8.13 8.14 -7.42
N VAL A 107 -8.64 9.36 -7.50
CA VAL A 107 -10.02 9.71 -7.18
C VAL A 107 -10.67 10.31 -8.41
N ALA A 108 -11.83 9.81 -8.79
CA ALA A 108 -12.63 10.38 -9.86
C ALA A 108 -13.61 11.43 -9.32
N HIS A 109 -13.81 12.49 -10.09
CA HIS A 109 -14.84 13.50 -9.87
C HIS A 109 -15.71 13.61 -11.12
N ASN A 110 -16.90 14.21 -10.98
CA ASN A 110 -17.79 14.46 -12.11
C ASN A 110 -17.17 15.37 -13.18
N ASP A 111 -16.14 16.14 -12.84
CA ASP A 111 -15.47 17.10 -13.70
C ASP A 111 -14.02 16.72 -14.03
N GLY A 112 -13.53 15.56 -13.62
CA GLY A 112 -12.13 15.15 -13.79
C GLY A 112 -11.65 14.16 -12.74
N PHE A 113 -10.41 14.30 -12.28
CA PHE A 113 -9.81 13.37 -11.32
C PHE A 113 -8.76 14.05 -10.44
N ALA A 114 -8.43 13.43 -9.31
CA ALA A 114 -7.23 13.70 -8.53
C ALA A 114 -6.29 12.48 -8.57
N LEU A 115 -4.98 12.73 -8.65
CA LEU A 115 -3.95 11.70 -8.77
C LEU A 115 -2.88 11.90 -7.70
N LEU A 116 -2.62 10.87 -6.91
CA LEU A 116 -1.45 10.76 -6.05
C LEU A 116 -0.32 10.12 -6.86
N THR A 117 0.83 10.78 -6.91
CA THR A 117 2.06 10.28 -7.52
C THR A 117 3.28 10.80 -6.73
N ASN A 118 4.48 10.43 -7.16
CA ASN A 118 5.73 10.98 -6.67
C ASN A 118 6.56 11.47 -7.85
N GLU A 119 7.25 12.59 -7.69
CA GLU A 119 8.14 13.13 -8.72
C GLU A 119 9.26 13.98 -8.09
N ALA A 120 10.31 14.25 -8.86
CA ALA A 120 11.37 15.14 -8.42
C ALA A 120 10.85 16.58 -8.28
N MET A 121 11.26 17.26 -7.20
CA MET A 121 10.97 18.68 -7.04
C MET A 121 11.69 19.53 -8.11
N PRO A 122 11.18 20.72 -8.44
CA PRO A 122 11.82 21.60 -9.41
C PRO A 122 13.27 21.91 -9.02
N SER A 123 14.17 21.93 -10.02
CA SER A 123 15.56 22.30 -9.81
C SER A 123 15.68 23.68 -9.15
N GLY A 124 16.58 23.80 -8.16
CA GLY A 124 16.78 25.02 -7.38
C GLY A 124 15.86 25.17 -6.15
N THR A 125 14.98 24.19 -5.90
CA THR A 125 14.21 24.14 -4.65
C THR A 125 15.16 24.01 -3.45
N THR A 126 15.04 24.93 -2.49
CA THR A 126 15.86 24.91 -1.27
C THR A 126 15.41 23.75 -0.38
N ASN A 127 16.37 23.00 0.18
CA ASN A 127 16.13 21.81 1.00
C ASN A 127 15.38 20.67 0.28
N ALA A 128 15.39 20.64 -1.05
CA ALA A 128 14.89 19.49 -1.80
C ALA A 128 15.67 18.22 -1.43
N PRO A 129 15.05 17.03 -1.56
CA PRO A 129 15.76 15.78 -1.37
C PRO A 129 17.01 15.68 -2.28
N PRO A 130 18.08 15.01 -1.82
CA PRO A 130 19.28 14.83 -2.64
C PRO A 130 18.97 14.01 -3.90
N SER A 131 19.79 14.18 -4.94
CA SER A 131 19.76 13.33 -6.16
C SER A 131 18.41 13.23 -6.86
N ASP A 132 17.60 14.30 -6.80
CA ASP A 132 16.26 14.34 -7.39
C ASP A 132 15.33 13.23 -6.86
N THR A 133 15.55 12.77 -5.62
CA THR A 133 14.69 11.75 -4.97
C THR A 133 13.22 12.21 -4.99
N PRO A 134 12.28 11.38 -5.49
CA PRO A 134 10.88 11.77 -5.64
C PRO A 134 10.18 12.12 -4.33
N VAL A 135 9.33 13.15 -4.39
CA VAL A 135 8.48 13.64 -3.28
C VAL A 135 7.02 13.34 -3.62
N PRO A 136 6.21 12.90 -2.65
CA PRO A 136 4.79 12.64 -2.87
C PRO A 136 4.04 13.93 -3.21
N VAL A 137 3.11 13.85 -4.15
CA VAL A 137 2.38 14.99 -4.69
C VAL A 137 0.97 14.61 -5.12
N LEU A 138 0.01 15.47 -4.78
CA LEU A 138 -1.37 15.36 -5.21
C LEU A 138 -1.65 16.35 -6.34
N TYR A 139 -2.16 15.84 -7.45
CA TYR A 139 -2.64 16.62 -8.58
C TYR A 139 -4.17 16.63 -8.61
N ARG A 140 -4.75 17.75 -9.04
CA ARG A 140 -6.16 17.82 -9.44
C ARG A 140 -6.28 18.28 -10.87
N TYR A 141 -6.98 17.50 -11.68
CA TYR A 141 -7.34 17.83 -13.04
C TYR A 141 -8.83 18.05 -13.16
N THR A 142 -9.25 19.21 -13.65
CA THR A 142 -10.63 19.54 -14.00
C THR A 142 -10.73 19.77 -15.50
N SER A 143 -11.66 19.09 -16.17
CA SER A 143 -11.89 19.18 -17.61
C SER A 143 -10.60 18.99 -18.43
N GLY A 144 -9.77 18.03 -18.02
CA GLY A 144 -8.50 17.69 -18.67
C GLY A 144 -7.34 18.68 -18.43
N LYS A 145 -7.49 19.64 -17.51
CA LYS A 145 -6.43 20.61 -17.17
C LYS A 145 -6.09 20.56 -15.69
N GLN A 146 -4.81 20.71 -15.36
CA GLN A 146 -4.38 20.84 -13.98
C GLN A 146 -4.99 22.11 -13.35
N THR A 147 -5.76 21.92 -12.30
CA THR A 147 -6.38 23.00 -11.51
C THR A 147 -5.46 23.42 -10.37
N TRP A 148 -4.89 22.43 -9.66
CA TRP A 148 -3.90 22.65 -8.61
C TRP A 148 -2.98 21.43 -8.45
N LYS A 149 -1.89 21.65 -7.73
CA LYS A 149 -0.86 20.66 -7.38
C LYS A 149 -0.35 20.98 -5.97
N THR A 150 -0.23 19.97 -5.13
CA THR A 150 0.14 20.12 -3.72
C THR A 150 1.18 19.09 -3.34
N TRP A 151 2.37 19.54 -2.91
CA TRP A 151 3.40 18.66 -2.36
C TRP A 151 2.95 18.15 -0.98
N LEU A 152 3.16 16.87 -0.75
CA LEU A 152 2.77 16.16 0.46
C LEU A 152 3.98 15.77 1.33
N GLY A 153 5.15 16.30 0.99
CA GLY A 153 6.41 16.07 1.69
C GLY A 153 7.44 17.10 1.25
N GLY A 154 8.67 16.95 1.72
CA GLY A 154 9.76 17.87 1.46
C GLY A 154 9.55 19.26 2.10
N PRO A 155 10.22 20.31 1.58
CA PRO A 155 10.21 21.65 2.19
C PRO A 155 8.80 22.23 2.33
N GLY A 156 8.54 22.84 3.49
CA GLY A 156 7.24 23.40 3.84
C GLY A 156 6.18 22.40 4.33
N VAL A 157 6.52 21.12 4.43
CA VAL A 157 5.65 20.07 4.99
C VAL A 157 6.36 19.45 6.20
N HIS A 158 5.78 19.63 7.38
CA HIS A 158 6.29 19.13 8.68
C HIS A 158 7.78 19.39 8.97
N GLU A 159 8.31 20.55 8.56
CA GLU A 159 9.76 20.84 8.64
C GLU A 159 10.36 20.67 10.06
N SER A 160 9.56 20.88 11.11
CA SER A 160 9.99 20.70 12.50
C SER A 160 10.19 19.25 12.92
N GLU A 161 9.59 18.30 12.19
CA GLU A 161 9.60 16.87 12.49
C GLU A 161 10.65 16.13 11.65
N GLY A 162 11.06 16.74 10.54
CA GLY A 162 11.96 16.17 9.56
C GLY A 162 11.38 16.36 8.17
N LEU A 163 12.24 16.45 7.16
CA LEU A 163 11.79 16.49 5.77
C LEU A 163 11.78 15.07 5.20
N SER A 164 10.65 14.72 4.59
CA SER A 164 10.36 13.38 4.08
C SER A 164 10.21 13.36 2.55
N ALA A 165 10.61 12.26 1.94
CA ALA A 165 10.41 11.96 0.53
C ALA A 165 9.70 10.60 0.37
N SER A 166 9.26 10.25 -0.83
CA SER A 166 8.62 8.95 -1.10
C SER A 166 9.20 8.36 -2.38
N PRO A 167 10.44 7.84 -2.33
CA PRO A 167 11.06 7.19 -3.50
C PRO A 167 10.28 5.94 -3.93
N ASP A 168 9.82 5.17 -2.95
CA ASP A 168 9.02 3.97 -3.11
C ASP A 168 7.55 4.30 -2.79
N MET A 169 6.84 4.83 -3.79
CA MET A 169 5.44 5.21 -3.63
C MET A 169 4.55 3.97 -3.48
N ASN A 170 4.26 3.65 -2.22
CA ASN A 170 3.18 2.76 -1.84
C ASN A 170 2.09 3.62 -1.19
N GLY A 171 1.21 4.18 -2.02
CA GLY A 171 0.20 5.14 -1.61
C GLY A 171 -1.19 4.54 -1.46
N ASP A 172 -2.14 5.33 -1.02
CA ASP A 172 -3.57 5.16 -1.20
C ASP A 172 -4.20 6.55 -1.17
N LEU A 173 -5.20 6.80 -2.00
CA LEU A 173 -5.83 8.11 -2.14
C LEU A 173 -7.34 7.97 -2.12
N VAL A 174 -7.95 8.65 -1.16
CA VAL A 174 -9.40 8.69 -1.01
C VAL A 174 -9.89 10.12 -0.91
N TYR A 175 -11.17 10.33 -1.21
CA TYR A 175 -11.83 11.61 -1.05
C TYR A 175 -13.17 11.42 -0.34
N SER A 176 -13.44 12.28 0.63
CA SER A 176 -14.72 12.35 1.30
C SER A 176 -15.45 13.62 0.89
N GLU A 177 -16.58 13.46 0.21
CA GLU A 177 -17.49 14.58 -0.09
C GLU A 177 -18.00 15.22 1.21
N SER A 178 -18.28 14.42 2.24
CA SER A 178 -18.77 14.92 3.54
C SER A 178 -17.73 15.78 4.26
N ALA A 179 -16.46 15.39 4.20
CA ALA A 179 -15.37 16.12 4.84
C ALA A 179 -14.78 17.23 3.94
N GLU A 180 -15.11 17.24 2.64
CA GLU A 180 -14.48 18.07 1.60
C GLU A 180 -12.94 17.94 1.57
N LEU A 181 -12.44 16.74 1.89
CA LEU A 181 -11.02 16.44 2.07
C LEU A 181 -10.61 15.24 1.23
N TYR A 182 -9.47 15.39 0.56
CA TYR A 182 -8.63 14.27 0.17
C TYR A 182 -7.83 13.82 1.38
N GLY A 183 -7.66 12.51 1.53
CA GLY A 183 -6.64 11.94 2.38
C GLY A 183 -5.72 11.07 1.52
N ALA A 184 -4.42 11.28 1.66
CA ALA A 184 -3.38 10.51 0.99
C ALA A 184 -2.54 9.82 2.06
N TYR A 185 -2.47 8.49 2.02
CA TYR A 185 -1.63 7.71 2.91
C TYR A 185 -0.49 7.12 2.08
N PHE A 186 0.77 7.30 2.45
CA PHE A 186 1.91 6.79 1.68
C PHE A 186 3.12 6.51 2.56
N VAL A 187 4.00 5.64 2.08
CA VAL A 187 5.31 5.36 2.69
C VAL A 187 6.25 6.55 2.47
N VAL A 188 7.03 6.88 3.49
CA VAL A 188 8.02 7.95 3.47
C VAL A 188 9.42 7.46 3.85
N THR A 189 10.43 8.20 3.38
CA THR A 189 11.81 8.13 3.84
C THR A 189 12.26 9.53 4.24
N ASP A 190 12.68 9.68 5.48
CA ASP A 190 13.19 10.97 5.96
C ASP A 190 14.61 11.20 5.47
N TYR A 191 14.90 12.42 5.03
CA TYR A 191 16.22 12.83 4.55
C TYR A 191 16.82 13.97 5.38
N SER A 192 16.15 14.35 6.47
CA SER A 192 16.65 15.28 7.49
C SER A 192 15.92 15.04 8.82
N GLY A 193 16.35 15.70 9.89
CA GLY A 193 15.80 15.47 11.24
C GLY A 193 16.36 14.20 11.89
N ASP A 194 15.81 13.85 13.06
CA ASP A 194 16.29 12.71 13.87
C ASP A 194 15.99 11.35 13.23
N ALA A 195 14.96 11.29 12.38
CA ALA A 195 14.59 10.11 11.61
C ALA A 195 15.29 10.04 10.23
N SER A 196 16.24 10.92 9.93
CA SER A 196 16.97 10.92 8.66
C SER A 196 17.57 9.55 8.34
N GLY A 197 17.20 8.98 7.19
CA GLY A 197 17.62 7.66 6.72
C GLY A 197 16.68 6.52 7.13
N HIS A 198 15.62 6.80 7.88
CA HIS A 198 14.61 5.82 8.27
C HIS A 198 13.39 5.86 7.37
N PHE A 199 12.66 4.74 7.34
CA PHE A 199 11.41 4.58 6.62
C PHE A 199 10.22 4.61 7.58
N GLY A 200 9.13 5.22 7.15
CA GLY A 200 7.89 5.30 7.88
C GLY A 200 6.71 5.43 6.92
N ASP A 201 5.62 6.00 7.41
CA ASP A 201 4.47 6.36 6.60
C ASP A 201 3.89 7.71 7.07
N SER A 202 3.07 8.32 6.22
CA SER A 202 2.47 9.63 6.48
C SER A 202 1.08 9.70 5.86
N VAL A 203 0.14 10.33 6.59
CA VAL A 203 -1.20 10.65 6.13
C VAL A 203 -1.35 12.16 6.01
N GLU A 204 -1.48 12.62 4.76
CA GLU A 204 -1.71 14.02 4.44
C GLU A 204 -3.14 14.29 4.02
N TYR A 205 -3.68 15.42 4.47
CA TYR A 205 -5.02 15.87 4.12
C TYR A 205 -4.97 17.13 3.29
N VAL A 206 -5.71 17.14 2.19
CA VAL A 206 -5.77 18.28 1.26
C VAL A 206 -7.23 18.64 1.06
N SER A 207 -7.59 19.89 1.27
CA SER A 207 -8.94 20.39 0.95
C SER A 207 -9.26 20.28 -0.53
N ALA A 208 -10.55 20.33 -0.88
CA ALA A 208 -11.00 20.42 -2.27
C ALA A 208 -10.33 21.57 -3.08
N SER A 209 -9.86 22.61 -2.39
CA SER A 209 -9.14 23.75 -2.98
C SER A 209 -7.65 23.52 -3.25
N GLY A 210 -7.09 22.37 -2.84
CA GLY A 210 -5.66 22.05 -2.97
C GLY A 210 -4.80 22.53 -1.79
N LYS A 211 -5.40 23.02 -0.70
CA LYS A 211 -4.66 23.45 0.49
C LYS A 211 -4.42 22.27 1.43
N LEU A 212 -3.16 22.07 1.85
CA LEU A 212 -2.77 21.13 2.88
C LEU A 212 -3.38 21.52 4.24
N GLU A 213 -3.94 20.56 4.95
CA GLU A 213 -4.60 20.74 6.24
C GLU A 213 -3.99 19.84 7.31
N THR A 214 -3.65 20.45 8.45
CA THR A 214 -3.24 19.70 9.63
C THR A 214 -4.48 19.20 10.36
N ILE A 215 -4.64 17.87 10.41
CA ILE A 215 -5.72 17.23 11.15
C ILE A 215 -5.20 16.77 12.51
N PRO A 216 -5.67 17.35 13.64
CA PRO A 216 -5.33 16.84 14.95
C PRO A 216 -5.76 15.37 15.07
N GLY A 217 -4.83 14.50 15.43
CA GLY A 217 -5.13 13.07 15.53
C GLY A 217 -4.72 12.24 14.32
N ALA A 218 -4.24 12.84 13.22
CA ALA A 218 -3.74 12.12 12.05
C ALA A 218 -2.21 11.96 12.05
N SER A 219 -1.73 10.81 11.56
CA SER A 219 -0.32 10.45 11.43
C SER A 219 0.39 11.23 10.32
N SER A 220 0.53 12.55 10.45
CA SER A 220 0.93 13.40 9.33
C SER A 220 2.43 13.43 9.05
N ALA A 221 3.33 13.47 10.03
CA ALA A 221 4.77 13.41 9.72
C ALA A 221 5.34 11.98 9.74
N TRP A 222 4.82 11.13 10.64
CA TRP A 222 5.32 9.78 10.86
C TRP A 222 4.27 8.93 11.57
N GLY A 223 3.86 7.81 10.99
CA GLY A 223 2.96 6.85 11.62
C GLY A 223 3.67 5.58 12.11
N CYS A 224 3.68 4.56 11.26
CA CYS A 224 4.21 3.24 11.56
C CYS A 224 5.66 3.09 11.10
N SER A 225 6.52 2.58 11.98
CA SER A 225 7.94 2.36 11.71
C SER A 225 8.10 1.34 10.58
N HIS A 226 8.86 1.72 9.55
CA HIS A 226 9.28 0.87 8.43
C HIS A 226 8.13 0.05 7.85
N ASN A 227 7.21 0.77 7.21
CA ASN A 227 5.94 0.23 6.79
C ASN A 227 6.08 -0.81 5.65
N THR A 228 5.41 -1.94 5.84
CA THR A 228 5.41 -3.11 4.96
C THR A 228 4.09 -3.32 4.19
N GLY A 229 3.12 -2.44 4.43
CA GLY A 229 1.81 -2.34 3.81
C GLY A 229 0.96 -1.27 4.49
N ILE A 230 0.19 -0.51 3.72
CA ILE A 230 -0.84 0.40 4.21
C ILE A 230 -2.20 0.00 3.65
N ALA A 231 -3.27 0.45 4.30
CA ALA A 231 -4.60 0.45 3.70
C ALA A 231 -5.35 1.69 4.20
N PHE A 232 -6.09 2.34 3.31
CA PHE A 232 -6.76 3.58 3.63
C PHE A 232 -8.16 3.61 3.03
N GLU A 233 -9.11 4.19 3.75
CA GLU A 233 -10.49 4.29 3.28
C GLU A 233 -11.15 5.55 3.81
N ALA A 234 -11.96 6.20 2.97
CA ALA A 234 -12.63 7.44 3.32
C ALA A 234 -13.57 7.27 4.53
N ALA A 235 -13.75 8.37 5.25
CA ALA A 235 -14.75 8.49 6.30
C ALA A 235 -15.48 9.83 6.21
N ASP A 236 -16.59 9.97 6.92
CA ASP A 236 -17.40 11.18 6.85
C ASP A 236 -16.68 12.43 7.40
N ASP A 237 -15.68 12.22 8.26
CA ASP A 237 -14.80 13.24 8.82
C ASP A 237 -13.37 12.72 8.91
N ALA A 238 -12.37 13.61 8.97
CA ALA A 238 -10.98 13.24 9.27
C ALA A 238 -10.77 12.95 10.79
N PRO A 239 -9.72 12.21 11.21
CA PRO A 239 -8.87 11.38 10.35
C PRO A 239 -9.67 10.23 9.73
N PHE A 240 -9.31 9.81 8.52
CA PHE A 240 -9.91 8.69 7.79
C PHE A 240 -9.38 7.34 8.28
N ALA A 241 -10.05 6.24 7.91
CA ALA A 241 -9.68 4.92 8.39
C ALA A 241 -8.33 4.49 7.80
N GLY A 242 -7.35 4.22 8.66
CA GLY A 242 -6.01 3.81 8.25
C GLY A 242 -5.55 2.55 8.96
N ILE A 243 -4.88 1.66 8.23
CA ILE A 243 -4.25 0.45 8.75
C ILE A 243 -2.80 0.42 8.26
N CYS A 244 -1.89 -0.01 9.11
CA CYS A 244 -0.48 -0.17 8.77
C CYS A 244 0.04 -1.52 9.23
N ALA A 245 0.99 -2.07 8.48
CA ALA A 245 1.82 -3.19 8.87
C ALA A 245 3.24 -2.69 9.09
N GLU A 246 3.82 -3.03 10.24
CA GLU A 246 5.08 -2.47 10.70
C GLU A 246 6.18 -3.54 10.86
N ASP A 247 7.42 -3.12 11.11
CA ASP A 247 8.59 -4.00 11.07
C ASP A 247 8.92 -4.79 12.35
N GLN A 248 8.16 -4.59 13.41
CA GLN A 248 8.28 -5.17 14.76
C GLN A 248 7.24 -6.25 15.07
N GLY A 249 6.38 -6.60 14.12
CA GLY A 249 5.60 -7.83 14.18
C GLY A 249 4.10 -7.69 14.40
N ALA A 250 3.49 -6.59 13.95
CA ALA A 250 2.05 -6.41 14.05
C ALA A 250 1.42 -5.62 12.89
N ILE A 251 0.11 -5.76 12.80
CA ILE A 251 -0.76 -4.93 11.96
C ILE A 251 -1.64 -4.11 12.90
N TRP A 252 -1.71 -2.80 12.69
CA TRP A 252 -2.38 -1.86 13.59
C TRP A 252 -3.47 -1.08 12.88
N LEU A 253 -4.56 -0.82 13.59
CA LEU A 253 -5.50 0.24 13.21
C LEU A 253 -4.87 1.59 13.59
N ASN A 254 -4.45 2.34 12.58
CA ASN A 254 -3.62 3.55 12.68
C ASN A 254 -4.42 4.87 12.76
N THR A 255 -5.75 4.81 12.88
CA THR A 255 -6.60 6.02 12.75
C THR A 255 -6.56 6.98 13.96
N LYS A 256 -6.33 6.48 15.18
CA LYS A 256 -6.43 7.26 16.43
C LYS A 256 -5.11 7.36 17.18
N THR A 257 -4.45 6.21 17.27
CA THR A 257 -3.09 6.08 17.75
C THR A 257 -2.23 6.14 16.52
N GLN A 258 -1.62 7.30 16.29
CA GLN A 258 -0.91 7.68 15.06
C GLN A 258 0.42 6.91 14.88
N GLY A 259 0.47 5.65 15.25
CA GLY A 259 1.66 4.82 15.20
C GLY A 259 1.58 3.61 16.13
N MET A 260 2.75 3.00 16.31
CA MET A 260 2.94 1.75 17.03
C MET A 260 2.98 1.94 18.54
N SER A 261 1.80 2.15 19.13
CA SER A 261 1.67 2.27 20.58
C SER A 261 0.99 1.04 21.17
N THR A 262 1.33 0.71 22.40
CA THR A 262 0.63 -0.31 23.21
C THR A 262 -0.82 0.08 23.53
N ASP A 263 -1.17 1.35 23.38
CA ASP A 263 -2.55 1.86 23.46
C ASP A 263 -3.32 1.72 22.14
N GLY A 264 -2.63 1.32 21.06
CA GLY A 264 -3.20 1.12 19.74
C GLY A 264 -4.02 -0.16 19.63
N VAL A 265 -4.84 -0.23 18.58
CA VAL A 265 -5.66 -1.42 18.31
C VAL A 265 -4.88 -2.38 17.43
N LYS A 266 -4.39 -3.47 18.03
CA LYS A 266 -3.63 -4.52 17.34
C LYS A 266 -4.58 -5.47 16.60
N ILE A 267 -4.48 -5.51 15.27
CA ILE A 267 -5.32 -6.34 14.40
C ILE A 267 -4.76 -7.77 14.32
N SER A 268 -3.45 -7.88 14.05
CA SER A 268 -2.74 -9.14 13.88
C SER A 268 -1.35 -9.06 14.50
N ASN A 269 -0.83 -10.19 14.98
CA ASN A 269 0.60 -10.38 15.18
C ASN A 269 1.17 -11.02 13.91
N GLU A 270 2.32 -10.58 13.45
CA GLU A 270 3.00 -11.08 12.26
C GLU A 270 4.46 -11.37 12.59
N ASN A 271 5.04 -12.38 11.96
CA ASN A 271 6.47 -12.64 12.09
C ASN A 271 7.22 -11.70 11.15
N THR A 272 8.06 -10.82 11.71
CA THR A 272 8.86 -9.89 10.93
C THR A 272 10.33 -10.27 10.90
N THR A 273 10.99 -9.90 9.80
CA THR A 273 12.45 -9.99 9.68
C THR A 273 12.94 -8.88 8.78
N ASN A 274 13.87 -8.06 9.30
CA ASN A 274 14.56 -7.01 8.54
C ASN A 274 13.61 -6.06 7.79
N GLY A 275 12.56 -5.57 8.46
CA GLY A 275 11.65 -4.63 7.80
C GLY A 275 10.62 -5.26 6.87
N ALA A 276 10.32 -6.56 7.02
CA ALA A 276 9.31 -7.27 6.24
C ALA A 276 8.41 -8.12 7.13
N SER A 277 7.13 -8.27 6.75
CA SER A 277 6.04 -8.85 7.56
C SER A 277 5.15 -9.84 6.79
N GLY A 278 5.66 -10.47 5.73
CA GLY A 278 4.89 -11.39 4.89
C GLY A 278 4.04 -10.72 3.80
N GLU A 279 4.25 -9.42 3.57
CA GLU A 279 3.57 -8.60 2.55
C GLU A 279 2.04 -8.58 2.71
N PRO A 280 1.51 -8.26 3.90
CA PRO A 280 0.09 -8.43 4.21
C PRO A 280 -0.84 -7.65 3.28
N MET A 281 -0.39 -6.48 2.78
CA MET A 281 -1.11 -5.66 1.81
C MET A 281 -0.41 -5.58 0.45
N GLY A 282 0.41 -6.57 0.08
CA GLY A 282 1.15 -6.60 -1.20
C GLY A 282 2.57 -6.03 -1.15
N GLY A 283 3.08 -5.74 0.05
CA GLY A 283 4.46 -5.29 0.30
C GLY A 283 4.69 -3.83 -0.07
N MET A 284 5.95 -3.38 -0.17
CA MET A 284 6.33 -2.00 -0.58
C MET A 284 5.84 -1.59 -1.98
N SER A 285 5.23 -2.52 -2.71
CA SER A 285 4.68 -2.31 -4.04
C SER A 285 3.16 -2.37 -4.09
N GLY A 286 2.50 -2.68 -2.96
CA GLY A 286 1.06 -2.93 -2.89
C GLY A 286 0.42 -2.22 -1.71
N SER A 287 -0.66 -1.51 -2.01
CA SER A 287 -1.72 -1.07 -1.10
C SER A 287 -2.84 -0.54 -2.00
N TYR A 288 -3.80 -1.40 -2.31
CA TYR A 288 -5.05 -1.03 -2.96
C TYR A 288 -6.14 -1.91 -2.43
N SER A 289 -7.31 -1.32 -2.20
CA SER A 289 -8.54 -2.05 -1.88
C SER A 289 -8.35 -3.17 -0.86
N ALA A 290 -7.50 -2.99 0.16
CA ALA A 290 -7.35 -3.95 1.26
C ALA A 290 -8.31 -3.62 2.41
N LEU A 291 -8.69 -2.34 2.54
CA LEU A 291 -9.67 -1.81 3.47
C LEU A 291 -10.82 -1.20 2.67
N ALA A 292 -12.05 -1.61 2.96
CA ALA A 292 -13.22 -1.10 2.26
C ALA A 292 -14.37 -0.76 3.23
N ARG A 293 -15.03 0.37 2.99
CA ARG A 293 -16.22 0.79 3.73
C ARG A 293 -17.46 0.10 3.20
N PHE A 294 -18.35 -0.37 4.08
CA PHE A 294 -19.66 -0.90 3.68
C PHE A 294 -20.61 0.25 3.32
N ALA A 295 -20.52 0.72 2.08
CA ALA A 295 -21.32 1.82 1.52
C ALA A 295 -21.49 3.00 2.49
N ASP A 296 -22.73 3.43 2.73
CA ASP A 296 -23.11 4.56 3.59
C ASP A 296 -23.14 4.23 5.10
N THR A 297 -22.63 3.07 5.50
CA THR A 297 -22.52 2.71 6.93
C THR A 297 -21.22 3.21 7.53
N THR A 298 -21.01 3.05 8.84
CA THR A 298 -19.70 3.29 9.47
C THR A 298 -18.80 2.05 9.45
N LYS A 299 -19.25 0.92 8.92
CA LYS A 299 -18.52 -0.35 9.05
C LYS A 299 -17.46 -0.48 7.97
N TYR A 300 -16.37 -1.17 8.31
CA TYR A 300 -15.29 -1.47 7.39
C TYR A 300 -14.92 -2.96 7.42
N ILE A 301 -14.41 -3.46 6.30
CA ILE A 301 -13.74 -4.76 6.19
C ILE A 301 -12.30 -4.54 5.75
N PHE A 302 -11.38 -5.24 6.39
CA PHE A 302 -9.97 -5.31 6.02
C PHE A 302 -9.63 -6.75 5.65
N ALA A 303 -8.93 -6.97 4.54
CA ALA A 303 -8.40 -8.26 4.11
C ALA A 303 -6.88 -8.19 3.95
N TRP A 304 -6.18 -9.24 4.37
CA TRP A 304 -4.74 -9.37 4.23
C TRP A 304 -4.32 -10.83 4.09
N VAL A 305 -3.06 -11.05 3.74
CA VAL A 305 -2.43 -12.38 3.78
C VAL A 305 -1.52 -12.53 5.00
N SER A 306 -1.55 -13.67 5.67
CA SER A 306 -0.73 -13.94 6.86
C SER A 306 -0.36 -15.41 6.99
N ARG A 307 0.82 -15.68 7.56
CA ARG A 307 1.24 -17.04 7.97
C ARG A 307 0.68 -17.45 9.33
N GLY A 308 -0.10 -16.58 9.96
CA GLY A 308 -0.57 -16.77 11.33
C GLY A 308 0.55 -16.63 12.36
N ALA A 309 0.17 -16.55 13.61
CA ALA A 309 1.04 -16.28 14.73
C ALA A 309 0.90 -17.33 15.83
N ILE A 310 2.03 -17.88 16.25
CA ILE A 310 2.17 -18.75 17.42
C ILE A 310 3.35 -18.27 18.28
N ASP A 311 3.45 -18.78 19.49
CA ASP A 311 4.59 -18.55 20.40
C ASP A 311 4.88 -17.06 20.62
N VAL A 312 3.94 -16.38 21.28
CA VAL A 312 4.03 -14.95 21.60
C VAL A 312 5.13 -14.72 22.62
N THR A 313 6.17 -14.01 22.22
CA THR A 313 7.34 -13.68 23.04
C THR A 313 7.49 -12.18 23.15
N GLU A 314 8.24 -11.69 24.14
CA GLU A 314 8.51 -10.25 24.27
C GLU A 314 9.42 -9.77 23.13
N ASN A 315 9.09 -8.62 22.54
CA ASN A 315 10.05 -7.85 21.76
C ASN A 315 10.94 -7.06 22.72
N ALA A 316 12.06 -7.68 23.13
CA ALA A 316 12.97 -7.09 24.12
C ALA A 316 13.61 -5.76 23.69
N TRP A 317 13.61 -5.44 22.38
CA TRP A 317 14.14 -4.16 21.88
C TRP A 317 13.16 -3.01 22.15
N MET A 318 11.88 -3.23 21.85
CA MET A 318 10.80 -2.26 22.11
C MET A 318 10.36 -2.25 23.58
N GLY A 319 10.55 -3.36 24.30
CA GLY A 319 10.20 -3.53 25.70
C GLY A 319 8.77 -4.01 25.92
N THR A 320 8.30 -3.84 27.15
CA THR A 320 7.06 -4.42 27.64
C THR A 320 5.83 -3.97 26.84
N GLY A 321 5.00 -4.93 26.44
CA GLY A 321 3.77 -4.71 25.67
C GLY A 321 3.94 -4.93 24.16
N TYR A 322 5.18 -4.96 23.67
CA TYR A 322 5.52 -5.31 22.30
C TYR A 322 5.92 -6.79 22.21
N THR A 323 5.59 -7.45 21.11
CA THR A 323 5.67 -8.90 21.00
C THR A 323 6.26 -9.35 19.67
N ASN A 324 7.01 -10.45 19.72
CA ASN A 324 7.41 -11.24 18.55
C ASN A 324 6.60 -12.54 18.50
N VAL A 325 6.44 -13.10 17.31
CA VAL A 325 5.73 -14.37 17.09
C VAL A 325 6.47 -15.24 16.08
N GLN A 326 6.19 -16.54 16.11
CA GLN A 326 6.57 -17.49 15.06
C GLN A 326 5.42 -17.70 14.09
N ASN A 327 5.76 -18.12 12.87
CA ASN A 327 4.75 -18.43 11.85
C ASN A 327 3.99 -19.70 12.23
N ARG A 328 2.66 -19.66 12.13
CA ARG A 328 1.81 -20.85 12.28
C ARG A 328 1.94 -21.79 11.09
N THR A 329 1.97 -21.24 9.88
CA THR A 329 2.00 -21.98 8.62
C THR A 329 3.19 -21.56 7.75
N ASN A 330 3.58 -22.43 6.81
CA ASN A 330 4.63 -22.09 5.85
C ASN A 330 4.12 -21.16 4.74
N GLY A 331 2.99 -21.49 4.12
CA GLY A 331 2.29 -20.60 3.18
C GLY A 331 1.39 -19.61 3.92
N ARG A 332 1.12 -18.46 3.31
CA ARG A 332 0.16 -17.47 3.82
C ARG A 332 -1.27 -17.91 3.51
N ASN A 333 -2.21 -17.52 4.38
CA ASN A 333 -3.64 -17.66 4.21
C ASN A 333 -4.30 -16.27 4.20
N VAL A 334 -5.52 -16.18 3.68
CA VAL A 334 -6.29 -14.94 3.66
C VAL A 334 -7.05 -14.80 4.97
N ALA A 335 -6.88 -13.65 5.60
CA ALA A 335 -7.56 -13.25 6.82
C ALA A 335 -8.39 -12.00 6.59
N ILE A 336 -9.44 -11.83 7.40
CA ILE A 336 -10.24 -10.61 7.45
C ILE A 336 -10.45 -10.10 8.87
N SER A 337 -10.68 -8.80 8.97
CA SER A 337 -11.09 -8.11 10.19
C SER A 337 -12.21 -7.14 9.86
N LEU A 338 -13.14 -7.00 10.78
CA LEU A 338 -14.23 -6.03 10.69
C LEU A 338 -14.05 -4.91 11.69
N PHE A 339 -14.60 -3.75 11.35
CA PHE A 339 -14.63 -2.58 12.21
C PHE A 339 -16.05 -2.00 12.22
N SER A 340 -16.52 -1.57 13.40
CA SER A 340 -17.85 -0.93 13.53
C SER A 340 -17.83 0.52 13.06
N ASP A 341 -16.66 1.13 13.14
CA ASP A 341 -16.31 2.49 12.75
C ASP A 341 -14.80 2.53 12.46
N LYS A 342 -14.30 3.66 11.97
CA LYS A 342 -12.87 3.88 11.65
C LYS A 342 -11.91 3.76 12.85
N TYR A 343 -12.40 3.56 14.07
CA TYR A 343 -11.64 3.49 15.31
C TYR A 343 -11.75 2.17 16.07
N THR A 344 -12.73 1.33 15.74
CA THR A 344 -13.15 0.24 16.63
C THR A 344 -13.18 -1.09 15.88
N LYS A 345 -12.23 -1.97 16.21
CA LYS A 345 -12.22 -3.35 15.72
C LYS A 345 -13.40 -4.14 16.33
N VAL A 346 -14.06 -4.94 15.50
CA VAL A 346 -15.04 -5.93 15.95
C VAL A 346 -14.31 -7.17 16.46
N GLY A 347 -14.69 -7.63 17.65
CA GLY A 347 -14.05 -8.76 18.32
C GLY A 347 -12.77 -8.39 19.07
N ALA A 348 -12.03 -9.39 19.54
CA ALA A 348 -10.80 -9.19 20.28
C ALA A 348 -9.67 -8.63 19.40
N GLN A 349 -8.74 -7.92 20.03
CA GLN A 349 -7.45 -7.56 19.44
C GLN A 349 -6.50 -8.77 19.44
N ALA A 350 -5.44 -8.71 18.64
CA ALA A 350 -4.34 -9.66 18.76
C ALA A 350 -3.70 -9.58 20.15
N THR A 351 -3.39 -10.73 20.73
CA THR A 351 -2.83 -10.81 22.08
C THR A 351 -1.43 -10.17 22.15
N SER A 352 -1.14 -9.51 23.27
CA SER A 352 0.22 -9.09 23.64
C SER A 352 0.72 -9.84 24.89
N GLU A 353 0.01 -10.89 25.32
CA GLU A 353 0.37 -11.68 26.50
C GLU A 353 1.53 -12.63 26.16
N VAL A 354 2.71 -12.27 26.65
CA VAL A 354 3.94 -13.07 26.51
C VAL A 354 3.74 -14.46 27.14
N GLY A 355 4.13 -15.50 26.42
CA GLY A 355 3.93 -16.90 26.79
C GLY A 355 2.65 -17.52 26.22
N THR A 356 1.83 -16.75 25.50
CA THR A 356 0.67 -17.30 24.78
C THR A 356 1.14 -18.15 23.61
N GLU A 357 0.68 -19.40 23.53
CA GLU A 357 0.99 -20.31 22.41
C GLU A 357 0.23 -19.92 21.13
N ASP A 358 -1.02 -19.48 21.27
CA ASP A 358 -1.90 -19.09 20.17
C ASP A 358 -1.97 -17.55 20.01
N GLY A 359 -1.20 -17.02 19.06
CA GLY A 359 -1.05 -15.58 18.84
C GLY A 359 -2.11 -14.94 17.92
N ASP A 360 -2.98 -15.74 17.31
CA ASP A 360 -3.92 -15.30 16.25
C ASP A 360 -5.35 -15.87 16.40
N SER A 361 -5.71 -16.40 17.56
CA SER A 361 -7.06 -16.95 17.84
C SER A 361 -8.24 -16.03 17.49
N GLN A 362 -8.03 -14.71 17.46
CA GLN A 362 -9.04 -13.70 17.09
C GLN A 362 -9.19 -13.49 15.58
N VAL A 363 -8.28 -14.02 14.76
CA VAL A 363 -8.26 -13.81 13.31
C VAL A 363 -9.39 -14.60 12.66
N ASN A 364 -10.15 -13.92 11.80
CA ASN A 364 -11.17 -14.56 10.98
C ASN A 364 -10.55 -15.00 9.65
N TRP A 365 -10.28 -16.30 9.53
CA TRP A 365 -9.64 -16.89 8.35
C TRP A 365 -10.64 -17.16 7.23
N VAL A 366 -10.39 -16.60 6.05
CA VAL A 366 -11.13 -16.91 4.81
C VAL A 366 -10.65 -18.23 4.24
N THR A 367 -9.33 -18.41 4.19
CA THR A 367 -8.68 -19.64 3.72
C THR A 367 -7.88 -20.31 4.83
N SER A 368 -7.62 -21.60 4.64
CA SER A 368 -6.72 -22.40 5.47
C SER A 368 -6.13 -23.50 4.61
N GLY A 369 -4.82 -23.67 4.59
CA GLY A 369 -4.20 -24.74 3.80
C GLY A 369 -2.69 -24.62 3.67
N SER A 370 -2.14 -25.44 2.77
CA SER A 370 -0.71 -25.48 2.46
C SER A 370 -0.32 -24.64 1.23
N ASN A 371 -1.29 -24.16 0.46
CA ASN A 371 -1.02 -23.20 -0.62
C ASN A 371 -0.62 -21.86 -0.01
N ASP A 372 0.16 -21.07 -0.76
CA ASP A 372 0.44 -19.68 -0.39
C ASP A 372 -0.60 -18.78 -1.05
N CYS A 373 -1.29 -17.97 -0.24
CA CYS A 373 -2.17 -16.91 -0.72
C CYS A 373 -1.35 -15.62 -0.83
N SER A 374 -1.62 -14.84 -1.87
CA SER A 374 -1.00 -13.55 -2.11
C SER A 374 -2.03 -12.54 -2.62
N ASN A 375 -1.68 -11.25 -2.59
CA ASN A 375 -2.44 -10.21 -3.28
C ASN A 375 -3.92 -10.14 -2.85
N ALA A 376 -4.17 -10.17 -1.54
CA ALA A 376 -5.53 -10.13 -1.01
C ALA A 376 -6.15 -8.72 -1.13
N HIS A 377 -7.41 -8.67 -1.55
CA HIS A 377 -8.19 -7.44 -1.65
C HIS A 377 -9.60 -7.64 -1.06
N ALA A 378 -10.25 -6.53 -0.72
CA ALA A 378 -11.62 -6.41 -0.27
C ALA A 378 -12.31 -5.22 -0.95
N ALA A 379 -13.55 -5.42 -1.41
CA ALA A 379 -14.45 -4.34 -1.82
C ALA A 379 -15.90 -4.69 -1.46
N THR A 380 -16.78 -3.70 -1.33
CA THR A 380 -18.13 -3.93 -0.77
C THR A 380 -19.22 -3.90 -1.84
N PHE A 381 -20.09 -4.92 -1.79
CA PHE A 381 -21.39 -4.93 -2.45
C PHE A 381 -22.41 -4.22 -1.55
N GLY A 382 -22.33 -2.90 -1.51
CA GLY A 382 -23.21 -2.08 -0.69
C GLY A 382 -22.92 -2.23 0.82
N SER A 383 -23.98 -2.19 1.63
CA SER A 383 -23.87 -2.10 3.09
C SER A 383 -23.76 -3.44 3.84
N SER A 384 -23.91 -4.56 3.14
CA SER A 384 -24.15 -5.86 3.78
C SER A 384 -23.26 -7.01 3.30
N ASN A 385 -22.61 -6.85 2.14
CA ASN A 385 -21.79 -7.88 1.54
C ASN A 385 -20.47 -7.27 1.05
N ALA A 386 -19.44 -8.09 0.99
CA ALA A 386 -18.13 -7.78 0.46
C ALA A 386 -17.64 -8.92 -0.42
N LEU A 387 -16.76 -8.57 -1.34
CA LEU A 387 -15.95 -9.46 -2.13
C LEU A 387 -14.55 -9.46 -1.54
N VAL A 388 -14.03 -10.64 -1.21
CA VAL A 388 -12.63 -10.86 -0.88
C VAL A 388 -12.00 -11.64 -2.03
N THR A 389 -10.85 -11.17 -2.52
CA THR A 389 -10.10 -11.85 -3.60
C THR A 389 -8.67 -12.14 -3.18
N TRP A 390 -8.05 -13.15 -3.78
CA TRP A 390 -6.63 -13.46 -3.60
C TRP A 390 -6.12 -14.30 -4.78
N GLU A 391 -4.81 -14.40 -4.90
CA GLU A 391 -4.14 -15.31 -5.82
C GLU A 391 -3.49 -16.46 -5.06
N GLU A 392 -3.63 -17.69 -5.55
CA GLU A 392 -2.99 -18.85 -4.93
C GLU A 392 -1.76 -19.33 -5.70
N ILE A 393 -0.76 -19.75 -4.92
CA ILE A 393 0.42 -20.49 -5.38
C ILE A 393 0.33 -21.90 -4.80
N SER A 394 0.24 -22.88 -5.69
CA SER A 394 0.35 -24.30 -5.36
C SER A 394 1.81 -24.75 -5.30
N ASN A 395 2.08 -25.73 -4.44
CA ASN A 395 3.43 -26.23 -4.15
C ASN A 395 4.43 -25.10 -3.82
N PRO A 396 4.09 -24.21 -2.87
CA PRO A 396 4.87 -23.01 -2.64
C PRO A 396 6.26 -23.35 -2.08
N THR A 397 7.27 -22.68 -2.61
CA THR A 397 8.62 -22.60 -2.06
C THR A 397 8.77 -21.25 -1.38
N CYS A 398 8.85 -21.27 -0.05
CA CYS A 398 8.93 -20.09 0.79
C CYS A 398 10.34 -19.97 1.35
N ASP A 399 11.26 -19.44 0.53
CA ASP A 399 12.69 -19.39 0.86
C ASP A 399 12.99 -18.42 2.05
N PHE A 400 12.05 -17.51 2.36
CA PHE A 400 12.21 -16.46 3.36
C PHE A 400 11.06 -16.44 4.38
N ILE A 401 11.38 -16.35 5.68
CA ILE A 401 10.43 -16.48 6.79
C ILE A 401 9.41 -15.33 6.90
N ALA A 402 9.73 -14.15 6.37
CA ALA A 402 8.88 -12.96 6.43
C ALA A 402 8.56 -12.35 5.05
N MET A 403 8.67 -13.14 3.98
CA MET A 403 8.38 -12.70 2.59
C MET A 403 7.44 -13.68 1.89
N GLY A 404 6.92 -13.28 0.72
CA GLY A 404 6.13 -14.15 -0.13
C GLY A 404 6.85 -15.41 -0.63
N CYS A 405 6.06 -16.32 -1.20
CA CYS A 405 6.55 -17.58 -1.77
C CYS A 405 6.52 -17.53 -3.29
N ARG A 406 7.19 -18.50 -3.93
CA ARG A 406 7.10 -18.76 -5.37
C ARG A 406 6.56 -20.16 -5.62
N GLY A 407 6.01 -20.40 -6.80
CA GLY A 407 5.50 -21.72 -7.19
C GLY A 407 4.55 -21.63 -8.38
N THR A 408 3.65 -22.61 -8.50
CA THR A 408 2.73 -22.66 -9.64
C THR A 408 1.47 -21.87 -9.32
N PHE A 409 1.19 -20.81 -10.10
CA PHE A 409 -0.07 -20.09 -10.02
C PHE A 409 -1.25 -21.05 -10.16
N ALA A 410 -2.19 -20.97 -9.21
CA ALA A 410 -3.31 -21.89 -9.06
C ALA A 410 -4.67 -21.19 -9.21
N GLY A 411 -4.66 -19.97 -9.74
CA GLY A 411 -5.85 -19.16 -10.01
C GLY A 411 -6.01 -17.97 -9.07
N THR A 412 -6.85 -17.05 -9.51
CA THR A 412 -7.38 -15.94 -8.72
C THR A 412 -8.73 -16.36 -8.17
N TYR A 413 -8.91 -16.24 -6.86
CA TYR A 413 -10.08 -16.70 -6.13
C TYR A 413 -10.96 -15.53 -5.69
N PHE A 414 -12.26 -15.80 -5.59
CA PHE A 414 -13.30 -14.83 -5.25
C PHE A 414 -14.22 -15.45 -4.19
N GLN A 415 -14.32 -14.80 -3.03
CA GLN A 415 -15.20 -15.21 -1.93
C GLN A 415 -16.11 -14.05 -1.53
N GLN A 416 -17.41 -14.31 -1.47
CA GLN A 416 -18.35 -13.37 -0.85
C GLN A 416 -18.30 -13.53 0.66
N VAL A 417 -18.28 -12.41 1.37
CA VAL A 417 -18.33 -12.33 2.83
C VAL A 417 -19.43 -11.36 3.22
N ASP A 418 -20.24 -11.69 4.23
CA ASP A 418 -21.25 -10.75 4.73
C ASP A 418 -20.65 -9.72 5.71
N SER A 419 -21.43 -8.70 6.07
CA SER A 419 -21.01 -7.66 7.02
C SER A 419 -20.78 -8.14 8.47
N THR A 420 -20.94 -9.45 8.75
CA THR A 420 -20.56 -10.10 10.02
C THR A 420 -19.23 -10.85 9.91
N GLY A 421 -18.67 -10.95 8.70
CA GLY A 421 -17.42 -11.65 8.43
C GLY A 421 -17.64 -13.11 8.08
N SER A 422 -18.89 -13.54 7.87
CA SER A 422 -19.20 -14.92 7.52
C SER A 422 -19.10 -15.11 6.01
N LYS A 423 -18.48 -16.22 5.58
CA LYS A 423 -18.44 -16.62 4.17
C LYS A 423 -19.86 -16.91 3.67
N VAL A 424 -20.20 -16.37 2.51
CA VAL A 424 -21.47 -16.64 1.82
C VAL A 424 -21.19 -17.54 0.62
N GLY A 425 -21.56 -18.81 0.74
CA GLY A 425 -21.24 -19.84 -0.24
C GLY A 425 -19.74 -20.17 -0.32
N GLU A 426 -19.37 -20.91 -1.36
CA GLU A 426 -17.98 -21.33 -1.60
C GLU A 426 -17.26 -20.33 -2.50
N ALA A 427 -15.94 -20.22 -2.34
CA ALA A 427 -15.10 -19.50 -3.27
C ALA A 427 -15.08 -20.17 -4.65
N PHE A 428 -14.91 -19.39 -5.69
CA PHE A 428 -14.61 -19.88 -7.04
C PHE A 428 -13.33 -19.22 -7.57
N SER A 429 -12.72 -19.79 -8.61
CA SER A 429 -11.49 -19.27 -9.20
C SER A 429 -11.57 -19.02 -10.70
N ALA A 430 -10.68 -18.15 -11.18
CA ALA A 430 -10.40 -17.91 -12.59
C ALA A 430 -8.88 -17.91 -12.84
N ASP A 431 -8.45 -18.53 -13.93
CA ASP A 431 -7.02 -18.66 -14.27
C ASP A 431 -6.50 -17.54 -15.18
N ASP A 432 -7.42 -16.76 -15.77
CA ASP A 432 -7.15 -15.74 -16.79
C ASP A 432 -7.63 -14.33 -16.39
N VAL A 433 -7.96 -14.16 -15.11
CA VAL A 433 -8.36 -12.88 -14.51
C VAL A 433 -7.50 -12.66 -13.28
N TYR A 434 -6.90 -11.48 -13.16
CA TYR A 434 -6.05 -11.09 -12.05
C TYR A 434 -6.63 -9.85 -11.36
N VAL A 435 -6.18 -9.55 -10.14
CA VAL A 435 -6.56 -8.31 -9.43
C VAL A 435 -5.30 -7.46 -9.25
N ALA A 436 -5.04 -6.57 -10.21
CA ALA A 436 -3.81 -5.77 -10.29
C ALA A 436 -4.00 -4.28 -9.90
N GLY A 437 -5.23 -3.87 -9.65
CA GLY A 437 -5.60 -2.48 -9.40
C GLY A 437 -6.81 -2.38 -8.48
N ASP A 438 -7.27 -1.15 -8.24
CA ASP A 438 -8.37 -0.90 -7.33
C ASP A 438 -9.66 -1.60 -7.75
N MET A 439 -10.32 -2.22 -6.77
CA MET A 439 -11.64 -2.80 -6.89
C MET A 439 -12.68 -1.72 -6.53
N VAL A 440 -13.35 -1.21 -7.55
CA VAL A 440 -14.29 -0.11 -7.41
C VAL A 440 -15.72 -0.61 -7.48
N THR A 441 -16.54 -0.21 -6.52
CA THR A 441 -18.00 -0.40 -6.58
C THR A 441 -18.61 0.64 -7.53
N MET A 442 -19.11 0.15 -8.66
CA MET A 442 -19.77 0.92 -9.70
C MET A 442 -21.14 1.43 -9.22
N SER A 443 -21.70 2.44 -9.90
CA SER A 443 -23.02 2.99 -9.59
C SER A 443 -24.17 1.99 -9.73
N ASP A 444 -23.96 0.90 -10.48
CA ASP A 444 -24.90 -0.21 -10.65
C ASP A 444 -24.70 -1.34 -9.61
N GLY A 445 -23.78 -1.16 -8.65
CA GLY A 445 -23.51 -2.09 -7.57
C GLY A 445 -22.55 -3.24 -7.92
N ARG A 446 -22.06 -3.32 -9.16
CA ARG A 446 -20.95 -4.24 -9.48
C ARG A 446 -19.64 -3.76 -8.89
N ILE A 447 -18.74 -4.68 -8.62
CA ILE A 447 -17.34 -4.37 -8.31
C ILE A 447 -16.53 -4.62 -9.59
N CYS A 448 -15.77 -3.63 -10.06
CA CYS A 448 -14.94 -3.73 -11.25
C CYS A 448 -13.49 -3.33 -10.97
N TRP A 449 -12.54 -3.94 -11.68
CA TRP A 449 -11.12 -3.64 -11.57
C TRP A 449 -10.38 -3.87 -12.89
N PRO A 450 -9.28 -3.14 -13.14
CA PRO A 450 -8.44 -3.36 -14.29
C PRO A 450 -7.44 -4.51 -14.08
N TYR A 451 -7.06 -5.14 -15.18
CA TYR A 451 -5.96 -6.11 -15.22
C TYR A 451 -5.38 -6.22 -16.62
N VAL A 452 -4.13 -6.69 -16.72
CA VAL A 452 -3.53 -7.01 -18.02
C VAL A 452 -3.75 -8.48 -18.32
N ASN A 453 -4.23 -8.77 -19.54
CA ASN A 453 -4.34 -10.13 -20.02
C ASN A 453 -2.94 -10.65 -20.39
N MET A 454 -2.36 -11.46 -19.50
CA MET A 454 -1.00 -11.97 -19.61
C MET A 454 -0.89 -13.38 -19.03
N THR A 455 0.24 -14.04 -19.26
CA THR A 455 0.60 -15.23 -18.50
C THR A 455 1.18 -14.79 -17.16
N TRP A 456 0.57 -15.22 -16.06
CA TRP A 456 1.06 -14.96 -14.72
C TRP A 456 1.92 -16.13 -14.22
N ASP A 457 3.24 -15.96 -14.32
CA ASP A 457 4.21 -16.96 -13.83
C ASP A 457 4.82 -16.49 -12.50
N LEU A 458 4.54 -17.25 -11.45
CA LEU A 458 4.99 -17.04 -10.06
C LEU A 458 6.09 -18.04 -9.65
N SER A 459 6.63 -18.83 -10.59
CA SER A 459 7.53 -19.96 -10.26
C SER A 459 8.97 -19.54 -9.96
N GLN A 460 9.34 -18.31 -10.32
CA GLN A 460 10.70 -17.78 -10.26
C GLN A 460 10.73 -16.25 -10.11
N SER A 461 11.91 -15.70 -9.87
CA SER A 461 12.12 -14.24 -9.80
C SER A 461 11.84 -13.57 -11.16
N ILE A 462 11.54 -12.28 -11.18
CA ILE A 462 11.27 -11.56 -12.44
C ILE A 462 12.41 -11.67 -13.43
N ASP A 463 13.66 -11.54 -12.96
CA ASP A 463 14.86 -11.58 -13.81
C ASP A 463 15.03 -12.93 -14.52
N ASP A 464 14.47 -13.99 -13.93
CA ASP A 464 14.47 -15.34 -14.48
C ASP A 464 13.14 -15.71 -15.17
N SER A 465 12.09 -14.88 -14.99
CA SER A 465 10.73 -15.17 -15.45
C SER A 465 10.44 -14.68 -16.87
N SER A 466 9.44 -15.32 -17.48
CA SER A 466 8.80 -14.77 -18.69
C SER A 466 7.71 -13.74 -18.40
N SER A 467 7.46 -13.42 -17.11
CA SER A 467 6.35 -12.60 -16.62
C SER A 467 6.49 -11.10 -16.95
N ALA A 468 7.51 -10.67 -17.70
CA ALA A 468 7.62 -9.30 -18.17
C ALA A 468 6.53 -8.98 -19.21
N ALA A 469 5.34 -8.56 -18.74
CA ALA A 469 4.24 -8.16 -19.59
C ALA A 469 4.27 -6.64 -19.84
N THR A 470 4.96 -6.24 -20.90
CA THR A 470 4.78 -4.89 -21.45
C THR A 470 3.68 -4.93 -22.52
N GLY A 471 2.64 -4.12 -22.34
CA GLY A 471 1.47 -4.12 -23.21
C GLY A 471 0.90 -2.73 -23.47
N LYS A 472 0.08 -2.61 -24.51
CA LYS A 472 -0.71 -1.40 -24.83
C LYS A 472 -2.20 -1.64 -24.71
N LYS A 473 -2.59 -2.62 -23.89
CA LYS A 473 -3.98 -3.00 -23.69
C LYS A 473 -4.24 -3.29 -22.23
N MET A 474 -5.44 -2.91 -21.79
CA MET A 474 -5.95 -3.19 -20.47
C MET A 474 -7.30 -3.90 -20.61
N SER A 475 -7.50 -4.91 -19.77
CA SER A 475 -8.78 -5.60 -19.60
C SER A 475 -9.49 -5.06 -18.36
N ILE A 476 -10.81 -5.16 -18.32
CA ILE A 476 -11.59 -4.87 -17.12
C ILE A 476 -12.40 -6.11 -16.75
N ALA A 477 -12.35 -6.50 -15.48
CA ALA A 477 -13.23 -7.52 -14.92
C ALA A 477 -14.26 -6.88 -14.00
N CYS A 478 -15.45 -7.47 -13.93
CA CYS A 478 -16.53 -7.03 -13.07
C CYS A 478 -17.27 -8.21 -12.46
N LEU A 479 -17.58 -8.12 -11.17
CA LEU A 479 -18.40 -9.07 -10.44
C LEU A 479 -19.67 -8.38 -9.93
N GLY A 480 -20.84 -9.03 -10.04
CA GLY A 480 -22.09 -8.53 -9.49
C GLY A 480 -22.91 -9.62 -8.79
N LEU A 481 -23.66 -9.27 -7.75
CA LEU A 481 -24.44 -10.24 -6.97
C LEU A 481 -25.61 -10.84 -7.76
N ASP A 482 -26.32 -10.04 -8.56
CA ASP A 482 -27.62 -10.45 -9.12
C ASP A 482 -27.55 -11.14 -10.50
N GLY A 483 -26.35 -11.43 -11.02
CA GLY A 483 -26.16 -12.01 -12.38
C GLY A 483 -26.74 -11.19 -13.54
N THR A 484 -27.43 -10.08 -13.24
CA THR A 484 -28.14 -9.19 -14.14
C THR A 484 -27.41 -7.87 -14.19
N THR A 485 -26.27 -7.92 -14.87
CA THR A 485 -25.80 -6.74 -15.60
C THR A 485 -25.89 -7.08 -17.07
N ASP A 486 -25.97 -6.09 -17.95
CA ASP A 486 -26.36 -6.30 -19.34
C ASP A 486 -25.41 -7.22 -20.13
N SER A 487 -25.99 -7.99 -21.06
CA SER A 487 -25.29 -8.85 -22.00
C SER A 487 -24.58 -8.00 -23.06
N SER A 488 -23.25 -7.95 -23.01
CA SER A 488 -22.43 -7.63 -24.18
C SER A 488 -21.62 -8.86 -24.59
N THR A 489 -21.76 -9.22 -25.85
CA THR A 489 -21.33 -10.46 -26.52
C THR A 489 -19.85 -10.80 -26.33
N THR A 490 -19.59 -11.94 -25.69
CA THR A 490 -18.31 -12.65 -25.77
C THR A 490 -18.17 -13.29 -27.15
N THR A 491 -17.14 -12.91 -27.90
CA THR A 491 -16.68 -13.69 -29.05
C THR A 491 -15.48 -14.49 -28.57
N ALA A 492 -15.72 -15.72 -28.11
CA ALA A 492 -14.66 -16.66 -27.77
C ALA A 492 -13.97 -17.11 -29.08
N ALA A 493 -12.76 -16.62 -29.34
CA ALA A 493 -11.91 -17.16 -30.38
C ALA A 493 -11.13 -18.35 -29.81
N SER A 494 -11.67 -19.55 -29.98
CA SER A 494 -10.95 -20.79 -29.70
C SER A 494 -9.77 -20.94 -30.67
N LEU A 495 -8.55 -20.80 -30.16
CA LEU A 495 -7.32 -21.11 -30.90
C LEU A 495 -7.15 -22.64 -30.98
N THR A 496 -7.40 -23.21 -32.15
CA THR A 496 -6.89 -24.54 -32.51
C THR A 496 -5.64 -24.43 -33.35
N SER A 497 -4.54 -24.94 -32.80
CA SER A 497 -3.27 -25.17 -33.46
C SER A 497 -3.42 -26.08 -34.69
N SER A 498 -2.93 -25.65 -35.85
CA SER A 498 -2.50 -26.58 -36.90
C SER A 498 -1.42 -25.95 -37.78
N ALA A 499 -0.43 -26.78 -38.11
CA ALA A 499 0.88 -26.43 -38.63
C ALA A 499 0.89 -26.08 -40.13
N SER A 500 1.86 -25.23 -40.48
CA SER A 500 2.63 -25.16 -41.73
C SER A 500 1.93 -25.40 -43.08
N ALA A 501 1.82 -24.34 -43.87
CA ALA A 501 2.15 -24.38 -45.30
C ALA A 501 2.65 -23.01 -45.80
N LYS A 502 3.84 -23.01 -46.40
CA LYS A 502 4.43 -21.91 -47.17
C LYS A 502 3.54 -21.54 -48.36
N VAL A 503 3.30 -20.25 -48.56
CA VAL A 503 3.05 -19.67 -49.90
C VAL A 503 3.80 -18.33 -50.00
N VAL A 504 4.38 -18.13 -51.17
CA VAL A 504 5.33 -17.08 -51.57
C VAL A 504 4.60 -16.06 -52.47
N VAL A 505 5.12 -14.83 -52.53
CA VAL A 505 4.90 -13.73 -53.54
C VAL A 505 3.51 -13.05 -53.44
N SER A 506 3.30 -11.72 -53.56
CA SER A 506 3.99 -10.73 -54.38
C SER A 506 3.71 -9.28 -53.93
N GLU A 507 4.68 -8.41 -54.20
CA GLU A 507 4.59 -6.94 -54.14
C GLU A 507 3.44 -6.38 -54.97
N SER A 508 2.88 -5.25 -54.53
CA SER A 508 2.59 -4.09 -55.40
C SER A 508 2.33 -2.83 -54.57
N ALA A 509 3.14 -1.82 -54.83
CA ALA A 509 2.92 -0.42 -54.45
C ALA A 509 1.82 0.21 -55.31
N SER A 510 1.11 1.22 -54.79
CA SER A 510 1.06 2.57 -55.40
C SER A 510 0.23 3.57 -54.58
N GLU A 511 0.90 4.67 -54.26
CA GLU A 511 0.52 6.08 -54.42
C GLU A 511 -0.81 6.69 -53.91
N VAL A 512 -0.54 7.74 -53.13
CA VAL A 512 -1.31 8.92 -52.75
C VAL A 512 -1.78 9.75 -53.97
N PRO A 513 -2.85 10.55 -53.81
CA PRO A 513 -2.71 11.97 -54.15
C PRO A 513 -3.23 12.93 -53.08
N LYS A 514 -2.40 13.95 -52.83
CA LYS A 514 -2.68 15.22 -52.14
C LYS A 514 -3.69 16.05 -52.94
N THR A 515 -4.67 16.66 -52.27
CA THR A 515 -5.26 17.96 -52.67
C THR A 515 -5.85 18.66 -51.43
N VAL A 516 -5.14 19.66 -50.88
CA VAL A 516 -5.42 21.12 -50.88
C VAL A 516 -6.61 21.61 -50.04
N SER A 517 -6.21 22.30 -48.96
CA SER A 517 -6.77 23.48 -48.28
C SER A 517 -8.08 24.11 -48.77
N SER A 518 -8.95 24.44 -47.82
CA SER A 518 -9.88 25.57 -47.92
C SER A 518 -10.13 26.15 -46.54
N GLU A 519 -9.55 27.33 -46.30
CA GLU A 519 -9.88 28.24 -45.22
C GLU A 519 -11.37 28.59 -45.28
N THR A 520 -12.07 28.50 -44.15
CA THR A 520 -13.35 29.19 -43.97
C THR A 520 -13.27 30.05 -42.72
N THR A 521 -13.19 31.35 -42.98
CA THR A 521 -13.33 32.43 -42.01
C THR A 521 -14.73 32.39 -41.41
N VAL A 522 -14.87 32.28 -40.09
CA VAL A 522 -16.14 32.54 -39.39
C VAL A 522 -15.93 33.60 -38.31
N LYS A 523 -16.73 34.66 -38.47
CA LYS A 523 -16.88 35.85 -37.66
C LYS A 523 -17.10 35.57 -36.17
N ALA A 524 -16.42 36.37 -35.35
CA ALA A 524 -16.81 36.71 -34.00
C ALA A 524 -18.16 37.48 -33.95
N PRO A 525 -18.95 37.29 -32.89
CA PRO A 525 -19.77 38.35 -32.33
C PRO A 525 -19.21 38.81 -30.98
N SER A 526 -19.13 40.14 -30.87
CA SER A 526 -18.77 40.91 -29.70
C SER A 526 -19.81 40.87 -28.58
N GLN A 527 -19.30 40.98 -27.35
CA GLN A 527 -19.83 41.71 -26.18
C GLN A 527 -21.23 41.37 -25.65
N THR A 528 -21.28 40.94 -24.39
CA THR A 528 -22.03 41.70 -23.39
C THR A 528 -21.30 41.68 -22.04
N THR A 529 -20.94 42.88 -21.62
CA THR A 529 -20.46 43.28 -20.29
C THR A 529 -21.58 43.12 -19.27
N GLU A 530 -21.32 42.48 -18.12
CA GLU A 530 -22.04 42.85 -16.90
C GLU A 530 -21.09 42.77 -15.71
N ALA A 531 -20.62 43.95 -15.30
CA ALA A 531 -20.02 44.20 -14.01
C ALA A 531 -21.13 44.68 -13.08
N ALA A 532 -21.29 44.03 -11.93
CA ALA A 532 -22.00 44.61 -10.80
C ALA A 532 -21.20 44.36 -9.53
N SER A 533 -20.42 45.38 -9.18
CA SER A 533 -19.88 45.60 -7.85
C SER A 533 -21.00 45.73 -6.81
N ARG A 534 -20.83 45.11 -5.63
CA ARG A 534 -21.29 45.75 -4.39
C ARG A 534 -20.36 45.39 -3.24
N ALA A 535 -19.77 46.44 -2.69
CA ALA A 535 -18.91 46.41 -1.52
C ALA A 535 -19.75 46.63 -0.24
N THR A 536 -19.22 46.02 0.83
CA THR A 536 -19.24 46.45 2.24
C THR A 536 -20.57 46.49 3.00
N THR A 537 -20.66 45.63 4.02
CA THR A 537 -21.05 46.10 5.37
C THR A 537 -20.29 45.28 6.43
N VAL A 538 -19.49 45.99 7.21
CA VAL A 538 -18.87 45.56 8.47
C VAL A 538 -19.97 45.39 9.52
N GLY A 539 -20.02 44.25 10.19
CA GLY A 539 -20.90 43.98 11.32
C GLY A 539 -20.16 43.17 12.38
N ALA A 540 -19.84 43.82 13.48
CA ALA A 540 -19.02 43.34 14.57
C ALA A 540 -19.79 42.45 15.56
N ILE A 541 -19.04 41.57 16.23
CA ILE A 541 -19.21 41.05 17.59
C ILE A 541 -20.50 40.25 17.88
N SER A 542 -20.33 38.95 18.14
CA SER A 542 -21.02 38.32 19.26
C SER A 542 -20.17 37.19 19.84
N GLN A 543 -19.60 37.46 21.01
CA GLN A 543 -19.02 36.45 21.89
C GLN A 543 -20.12 35.49 22.33
N ILE A 544 -19.86 34.18 22.20
CA ILE A 544 -20.64 33.15 22.88
C ILE A 544 -19.78 32.64 24.03
N THR A 545 -20.25 32.95 25.22
CA THR A 545 -19.72 32.54 26.52
C THR A 545 -20.10 31.08 26.78
N GLU A 546 -19.11 30.22 27.02
CA GLU A 546 -19.31 28.90 27.63
C GLU A 546 -19.71 29.05 29.11
N PRO A 547 -20.69 28.28 29.62
CA PRO A 547 -20.87 28.13 31.04
C PRO A 547 -19.96 27.01 31.58
N ALA A 548 -19.09 27.42 32.51
CA ALA A 548 -18.35 26.54 33.40
C ALA A 548 -19.29 25.67 34.23
N VAL A 549 -18.99 24.37 34.33
CA VAL A 549 -19.68 23.43 35.21
C VAL A 549 -18.93 23.36 36.54
N GLU A 550 -19.54 23.89 37.59
CA GLU A 550 -19.11 23.76 38.98
C GLU A 550 -19.25 22.32 39.49
N ALA A 551 -18.16 21.77 40.04
CA ALA A 551 -18.17 20.57 40.84
C ALA A 551 -18.85 20.86 42.19
N THR A 552 -20.02 20.27 42.43
CA THR A 552 -20.70 20.33 43.72
C THR A 552 -20.38 19.09 44.55
N SER A 553 -19.77 19.31 45.71
CA SER A 553 -19.57 18.33 46.78
C SER A 553 -20.87 18.13 47.55
N GLY A 554 -21.29 16.88 47.78
CA GLY A 554 -22.45 16.55 48.61
C GLY A 554 -22.34 15.14 49.20
N ASN A 555 -22.10 15.08 50.51
CA ASN A 555 -22.05 13.88 51.34
C ASN A 555 -23.45 13.40 51.79
N ILE A 556 -23.46 12.14 52.30
CA ILE A 556 -24.45 11.45 53.19
C ILE A 556 -25.69 10.89 52.45
N ALA A 557 -26.14 9.63 52.56
CA ALA A 557 -26.17 8.68 53.68
C ALA A 557 -26.20 7.20 53.23
N ALA A 558 -25.77 6.34 54.15
CA ALA A 558 -25.80 4.88 54.11
C ALA A 558 -27.21 4.26 54.26
N ILE A 559 -27.32 2.99 53.82
CA ILE A 559 -28.10 1.81 54.30
C ILE A 559 -28.04 0.81 53.10
N GLY A 560 -27.66 -0.46 53.14
CA GLY A 560 -27.29 -1.41 54.19
C GLY A 560 -27.49 -2.83 53.61
N GLY A 561 -26.51 -3.72 53.81
CA GLY A 561 -26.58 -5.18 53.62
C GLY A 561 -26.29 -5.67 52.19
N GLY A 562 -25.35 -6.58 51.91
CA GLY A 562 -24.52 -7.45 52.74
C GLY A 562 -24.34 -8.78 51.99
N SER A 563 -23.12 -9.20 51.69
CA SER A 563 -22.60 -10.53 52.00
C SER A 563 -21.16 -10.72 51.49
N ALA A 564 -20.33 -11.17 52.42
CA ALA A 564 -18.92 -11.53 52.40
C ALA A 564 -18.34 -12.16 51.11
N ASN A 565 -17.12 -11.76 50.75
CA ASN A 565 -15.97 -12.63 51.07
C ASN A 565 -14.66 -11.84 51.23
N THR A 566 -13.94 -12.21 52.28
CA THR A 566 -12.68 -11.66 52.81
C THR A 566 -11.45 -12.17 52.07
N SER A 567 -10.50 -11.29 51.78
CA SER A 567 -9.05 -11.51 51.93
C SER A 567 -8.30 -10.17 52.01
N SER A 568 -7.92 -9.81 53.23
CA SER A 568 -6.80 -8.92 53.63
C SER A 568 -5.46 -9.49 53.14
N SER A 569 -4.33 -8.81 52.94
CA SER A 569 -3.70 -7.51 53.29
C SER A 569 -2.49 -7.44 52.32
N SER A 570 -1.87 -6.33 51.90
CA SER A 570 -1.34 -5.21 52.68
C SER A 570 -0.89 -4.08 51.75
N VAL A 571 -1.23 -2.86 52.14
CA VAL A 571 -0.83 -1.59 51.52
C VAL A 571 0.57 -1.20 52.02
N ILE A 572 1.46 -0.82 51.09
CA ILE A 572 2.60 0.06 51.36
C ILE A 572 2.36 1.34 50.56
N GLU A 573 2.08 2.44 51.26
CA GLU A 573 2.07 3.79 50.71
C GLU A 573 3.53 4.25 50.49
N ILE A 574 3.86 4.64 49.26
CA ILE A 574 4.99 5.53 48.99
C ILE A 574 4.40 6.74 48.26
N ALA A 575 4.44 7.88 48.95
CA ALA A 575 4.16 9.19 48.38
C ALA A 575 5.36 9.61 47.50
N THR A 576 5.10 9.90 46.23
CA THR A 576 6.08 10.58 45.37
C THR A 576 5.51 11.94 44.98
N ALA A 577 6.20 12.96 45.46
CA ALA A 577 5.88 14.36 45.27
C ALA A 577 6.08 14.80 43.81
N VAL A 578 5.09 15.52 43.29
CA VAL A 578 5.22 16.35 42.10
C VAL A 578 6.13 17.53 42.45
N THR A 579 7.29 17.61 41.81
CA THR A 579 8.13 18.82 41.82
C THR A 579 8.25 19.35 40.40
N SER A 580 7.55 20.44 40.17
CA SER A 580 7.77 21.38 39.07
C SER A 580 9.07 22.15 39.32
N SER A 581 9.97 22.19 38.34
CA SER A 581 11.01 23.22 38.29
C SER A 581 11.25 23.66 36.85
N ALA A 582 10.59 24.77 36.48
CA ALA A 582 11.06 25.67 35.44
C ALA A 582 12.17 26.57 36.00
N ALA A 583 12.98 27.12 35.09
CA ALA A 583 13.97 28.20 35.23
C ALA A 583 15.44 27.80 35.37
N SER A 584 16.18 28.03 34.29
CA SER A 584 17.47 28.75 34.25
C SER A 584 17.68 29.17 32.79
N GLY A 585 17.97 30.40 32.42
CA GLY A 585 18.71 31.43 33.16
C GLY A 585 19.81 31.91 32.21
N ILE A 586 19.51 32.99 31.49
CA ILE A 586 20.43 33.70 30.59
C ILE A 586 21.64 34.17 31.38
N VAL A 587 22.85 33.87 30.90
CA VAL A 587 24.07 34.58 31.29
C VAL A 587 24.82 35.00 30.05
N ASP A 588 24.86 36.32 29.90
CA ASP A 588 25.64 37.13 28.99
C ASP A 588 27.12 37.12 29.40
N VAL A 589 28.03 36.86 28.46
CA VAL A 589 29.44 37.24 28.57
C VAL A 589 29.88 37.83 27.24
N THR A 590 29.84 39.14 27.18
CA THR A 590 30.64 39.97 26.29
C THR A 590 32.05 40.12 26.86
N ALA A 591 33.09 39.96 26.02
CA ALA A 591 34.18 40.94 25.87
C ALA A 591 35.30 40.47 24.92
N SER A 592 35.53 41.31 23.89
CA SER A 592 36.82 41.75 23.32
C SER A 592 37.75 40.79 22.56
N GLY A 593 38.00 41.13 21.29
CA GLY A 593 39.19 40.76 20.49
C GLY A 593 40.50 41.42 20.99
N PRO A 594 41.63 41.38 20.24
CA PRO A 594 41.70 41.83 18.84
C PRO A 594 42.62 41.03 17.88
N ASP A 595 42.45 41.33 16.59
CA ASP A 595 43.40 41.42 15.45
C ASP A 595 44.61 40.49 15.29
N SER A 596 44.71 39.84 14.12
CA SER A 596 45.87 39.96 13.21
C SER A 596 45.67 39.28 11.84
N GLU A 597 45.66 40.12 10.81
CA GLU A 597 46.24 40.03 9.46
C GLU A 597 46.40 38.71 8.65
N LEU A 598 45.80 38.78 7.45
CA LEU A 598 46.14 38.24 6.12
C LEU A 598 47.65 37.98 5.81
N PRO A 599 48.04 37.14 4.80
CA PRO A 599 47.60 37.29 3.41
C PRO A 599 47.41 36.05 2.52
N ALA A 600 46.84 36.33 1.35
CA ALA A 600 46.51 35.47 0.22
C ALA A 600 47.73 34.88 -0.52
N ALA A 601 47.53 33.73 -1.17
CA ALA A 601 48.24 33.37 -2.39
C ALA A 601 47.39 32.44 -3.29
N THR A 602 47.29 32.87 -4.54
CA THR A 602 46.64 32.29 -5.71
C THR A 602 47.47 31.16 -6.31
N THR A 603 46.85 30.06 -6.77
CA THR A 603 47.36 29.34 -7.95
C THR A 603 46.25 28.61 -8.71
N ILE A 604 46.18 28.94 -10.00
CA ILE A 604 45.37 28.34 -11.07
C ILE A 604 46.11 27.11 -11.61
N TYR A 605 45.40 26.02 -11.92
CA TYR A 605 45.90 25.00 -12.85
C TYR A 605 44.73 24.35 -13.62
N THR A 606 44.66 24.62 -14.91
CA THR A 606 43.97 23.83 -15.94
C THR A 606 44.89 22.74 -16.47
N PRO A 607 44.35 21.67 -17.07
CA PRO A 607 44.95 21.26 -18.35
C PRO A 607 43.93 20.87 -19.43
N ASP A 608 44.38 21.20 -20.64
CA ASP A 608 43.77 21.05 -21.96
C ASP A 608 43.54 19.60 -22.44
N THR A 609 42.56 19.48 -23.34
CA THR A 609 42.40 18.43 -24.36
C THR A 609 43.58 18.33 -25.33
N PRO A 610 43.75 17.17 -26.00
CA PRO A 610 43.87 17.20 -27.46
C PRO A 610 43.08 16.11 -28.20
N SER A 611 42.60 16.50 -29.38
CA SER A 611 41.95 15.68 -30.42
C SER A 611 42.96 14.85 -31.24
N GLY A 612 42.49 13.75 -31.87
CA GLY A 612 43.15 13.17 -33.06
C GLY A 612 42.90 11.69 -33.32
N VAL A 613 42.01 11.38 -34.28
CA VAL A 613 41.69 10.06 -34.87
C VAL A 613 42.85 9.52 -35.74
N PRO A 614 42.91 8.21 -36.11
CA PRO A 614 42.18 7.76 -37.31
C PRO A 614 41.59 6.32 -37.25
N ALA A 615 40.65 6.09 -38.17
CA ALA A 615 39.88 4.87 -38.41
C ALA A 615 40.66 3.76 -39.15
N VAL A 616 40.28 2.49 -38.93
CA VAL A 616 40.49 1.32 -39.81
C VAL A 616 39.34 0.32 -39.53
N SER A 617 38.34 0.20 -40.42
CA SER A 617 38.13 -0.82 -41.46
C SER A 617 37.51 -2.15 -40.99
N GLU A 618 36.44 -2.52 -41.69
CA GLU A 618 35.56 -3.69 -41.54
C GLU A 618 36.19 -5.04 -41.96
N VAL A 619 35.34 -6.10 -41.86
CA VAL A 619 35.25 -7.38 -42.64
C VAL A 619 35.81 -8.64 -41.89
N PRO A 620 35.23 -9.87 -41.99
CA PRO A 620 33.89 -10.35 -41.63
C PRO A 620 33.84 -11.82 -41.06
N THR A 621 32.63 -12.28 -40.72
CA THR A 621 32.03 -13.65 -40.76
C THR A 621 32.84 -14.97 -40.84
N ASP A 622 32.36 -15.91 -40.02
CA ASP A 622 32.06 -17.34 -40.27
C ASP A 622 33.04 -18.50 -39.99
N ALA A 623 32.41 -19.56 -39.46
CA ALA A 623 32.74 -20.99 -39.47
C ALA A 623 33.65 -21.57 -38.36
N TRP A 624 33.10 -22.39 -37.44
CA TRP A 624 32.96 -23.84 -37.65
C TRP A 624 32.38 -24.62 -36.44
N SER A 625 31.39 -25.45 -36.75
CA SER A 625 31.22 -26.88 -36.39
C SER A 625 31.24 -27.39 -34.93
N ALA A 626 30.04 -27.69 -34.43
CA ALA A 626 29.49 -29.04 -34.18
C ALA A 626 30.35 -30.18 -33.54
N ILE A 627 29.85 -30.63 -32.36
CA ILE A 627 29.60 -32.03 -31.90
C ILE A 627 30.83 -32.85 -31.39
N PRO A 628 30.74 -33.79 -30.40
CA PRO A 628 29.55 -34.37 -29.73
C PRO A 628 29.54 -34.38 -28.19
N SER A 629 28.31 -34.48 -27.69
CA SER A 629 27.91 -34.99 -26.37
C SER A 629 28.12 -36.51 -26.26
N SER A 630 28.75 -36.96 -25.18
CA SER A 630 28.38 -38.17 -24.41
C SER A 630 29.45 -38.43 -23.36
N VAL A 631 29.06 -38.50 -22.08
CA VAL A 631 29.32 -39.63 -21.16
C VAL A 631 28.42 -39.42 -19.93
N VAL A 632 27.54 -40.39 -19.72
CA VAL A 632 26.82 -40.67 -18.48
C VAL A 632 27.82 -41.24 -17.46
N SER A 633 27.89 -40.69 -16.24
CA SER A 633 28.02 -41.53 -15.04
C SER A 633 27.89 -40.77 -13.71
N ALA A 634 27.03 -41.31 -12.85
CA ALA A 634 27.14 -41.45 -11.41
C ALA A 634 27.16 -40.22 -10.49
N ILE A 635 26.06 -40.11 -9.74
CA ILE A 635 25.94 -39.52 -8.39
C ILE A 635 26.95 -40.19 -7.45
N PRO A 636 27.61 -39.41 -6.58
CA PRO A 636 27.44 -39.70 -5.15
C PRO A 636 27.13 -38.45 -4.32
N SER A 637 26.28 -38.71 -3.33
CA SER A 637 26.01 -37.96 -2.11
C SER A 637 27.19 -37.13 -1.59
N GLY A 638 26.93 -35.84 -1.35
CA GLY A 638 27.76 -34.97 -0.55
C GLY A 638 26.98 -33.72 -0.16
N THR A 639 26.68 -33.59 1.13
CA THR A 639 26.23 -32.34 1.76
C THR A 639 27.34 -31.29 1.60
N PRO A 640 27.02 -30.03 1.22
CA PRO A 640 27.92 -28.93 1.50
C PRO A 640 27.23 -27.84 2.31
N THR A 641 27.70 -27.68 3.55
CA THR A 641 27.90 -26.36 4.14
C THR A 641 28.79 -25.55 3.20
N GLY A 642 28.31 -24.42 2.68
CA GLY A 642 29.09 -23.63 1.74
C GLY A 642 28.41 -22.35 1.28
N ILE A 643 28.81 -21.25 1.92
CA ILE A 643 28.56 -19.86 1.53
C ILE A 643 28.87 -19.67 0.04
N ALA A 644 27.86 -19.30 -0.76
CA ALA A 644 28.05 -18.90 -2.14
C ALA A 644 28.51 -17.44 -2.22
N ARG A 645 29.78 -17.25 -2.57
CA ARG A 645 30.30 -15.99 -3.13
C ARG A 645 29.75 -15.84 -4.55
N GLY A 646 28.78 -14.96 -4.74
CA GLY A 646 28.37 -14.47 -6.06
C GLY A 646 29.31 -13.35 -6.54
N HIS A 647 29.99 -13.59 -7.65
CA HIS A 647 30.73 -12.57 -8.39
C HIS A 647 29.76 -11.52 -8.96
N GLY A 648 29.98 -10.26 -8.59
CA GLY A 648 29.13 -9.15 -9.00
C GLY A 648 29.30 -8.68 -10.43
N ARG A 649 28.28 -7.95 -10.90
CA ARG A 649 28.45 -6.81 -11.81
C ARG A 649 27.65 -5.60 -11.31
N LYS A 650 28.42 -4.53 -11.18
CA LYS A 650 28.14 -3.11 -11.01
C LYS A 650 26.79 -2.62 -11.57
N HIS A 651 25.97 -2.10 -10.67
CA HIS A 651 25.39 -0.76 -10.84
C HIS A 651 25.93 0.11 -9.70
N GLY A 652 26.47 1.28 -10.06
CA GLY A 652 27.06 2.24 -9.12
C GLY A 652 26.01 3.20 -8.56
N GLN A 653 26.46 4.02 -7.61
CA GLN A 653 25.74 4.91 -6.67
C GLN A 653 25.27 4.12 -5.42
N GLY A 654 25.96 4.05 -4.28
CA GLY A 654 26.97 4.94 -3.70
C GLY A 654 26.43 5.64 -2.46
N TRP A 655 26.10 4.91 -1.38
CA TRP A 655 25.84 5.49 -0.07
C TRP A 655 26.99 5.12 0.88
N GLY A 656 27.66 6.14 1.40
CA GLY A 656 28.90 6.04 2.14
C GLY A 656 28.70 5.56 3.58
N HIS A 657 29.52 4.60 3.98
CA HIS A 657 29.77 4.27 5.38
C HIS A 657 30.46 5.46 6.07
N HIS A 658 29.78 6.12 7.00
CA HIS A 658 30.43 6.89 8.04
C HIS A 658 30.74 5.97 9.23
N GLY A 659 32.01 5.57 9.33
CA GLY A 659 32.55 4.95 10.53
C GLY A 659 32.88 6.03 11.56
N THR A 660 32.20 6.01 12.70
CA THR A 660 32.67 6.71 13.91
C THR A 660 33.43 5.71 14.76
N GLY A 661 34.76 5.77 14.68
CA GLY A 661 35.64 5.10 15.62
C GLY A 661 35.62 5.83 16.96
N HIS A 662 35.27 5.11 18.03
CA HIS A 662 35.61 5.51 19.39
C HIS A 662 36.46 4.43 20.05
N HIS A 663 37.66 4.87 20.46
CA HIS A 663 38.55 4.16 21.35
C HIS A 663 37.89 4.01 22.73
N SER A 664 37.93 2.80 23.29
CA SER A 664 38.03 2.61 24.74
C SER A 664 38.81 1.34 25.05
N SER A 665 40.05 1.54 25.50
CA SER A 665 40.88 0.56 26.17
C SER A 665 40.45 0.44 27.63
N GLY A 666 40.09 -0.75 28.08
CA GLY A 666 39.81 -1.02 29.49
C GLY A 666 39.98 -2.50 29.81
N HIS A 667 41.15 -2.86 30.32
CA HIS A 667 41.44 -4.12 31.00
C HIS A 667 40.43 -4.39 32.12
N HIS A 668 40.00 -5.64 32.31
CA HIS A 668 40.04 -6.32 33.62
C HIS A 668 39.85 -7.83 33.45
N SER A 669 40.75 -8.57 34.10
CA SER A 669 40.82 -10.02 34.25
C SER A 669 40.37 -10.42 35.67
N SER A 670 39.62 -11.51 35.78
CA SER A 670 39.55 -12.45 36.92
C SER A 670 38.64 -13.62 36.50
N GLU A 671 39.07 -14.88 36.37
CA GLU A 671 39.26 -15.90 37.45
C GLU A 671 38.05 -15.93 38.40
N TYR A 672 37.35 -17.02 38.76
CA TYR A 672 37.43 -18.51 38.76
C TYR A 672 35.93 -18.97 38.91
N ASP A 673 35.43 -20.16 38.59
CA ASP A 673 35.66 -21.47 39.24
C ASP A 673 34.92 -22.59 38.49
N GLU A 674 35.55 -23.77 38.47
CA GLU A 674 35.03 -25.05 38.03
C GLU A 674 34.24 -25.80 39.15
N VAL A 675 33.61 -26.91 38.75
CA VAL A 675 33.35 -28.17 39.49
C VAL A 675 31.93 -28.34 40.10
N PRO A 676 31.30 -29.54 40.14
CA PRO A 676 31.42 -30.76 39.30
C PRO A 676 30.08 -31.37 38.79
N GLU A 677 30.25 -32.32 37.87
CA GLU A 677 29.37 -33.45 37.58
C GLU A 677 28.98 -34.27 38.83
N SER A 678 27.71 -34.70 38.90
CA SER A 678 27.34 -35.96 39.57
C SER A 678 26.03 -36.52 38.98
N GLU A 679 26.16 -37.51 38.11
CA GLU A 679 25.20 -38.61 37.94
C GLU A 679 25.57 -39.74 38.94
N PRO A 680 24.71 -40.75 39.31
CA PRO A 680 23.95 -41.54 38.33
C PRO A 680 22.60 -42.20 38.75
N GLN A 681 21.84 -42.54 37.70
CA GLN A 681 21.09 -43.79 37.43
C GLN A 681 19.71 -44.17 38.05
N VAL A 682 19.01 -44.92 37.16
CA VAL A 682 17.85 -45.84 37.30
C VAL A 682 16.47 -45.17 37.21
N GLY A 683 15.55 -45.45 36.28
CA GLY A 683 15.42 -46.45 35.22
C GLY A 683 13.92 -46.66 34.92
N GLY A 684 13.57 -47.04 33.67
CA GLY A 684 12.39 -47.89 33.44
C GLY A 684 11.22 -47.36 32.60
N ALA A 685 11.11 -47.96 31.42
CA ALA A 685 9.91 -48.59 30.84
C ALA A 685 8.94 -47.80 29.93
N CYS A 686 8.85 -48.33 28.70
CA CYS A 686 7.81 -48.12 27.71
C CYS A 686 6.44 -48.74 28.10
N LYS A 687 5.42 -48.27 27.34
CA LYS A 687 4.08 -48.82 27.02
C LYS A 687 2.88 -48.24 27.81
N SER A 688 2.02 -47.51 27.10
CA SER A 688 0.85 -48.06 26.39
C SER A 688 0.57 -47.25 25.14
#